data_AF-A0A1H9LRL1-F1
#
_entry.id   AF-A0A1H9LRL1-F1
#
_cell.length_a   1.000
_cell.length_b   1.000
_cell.length_c   1.000
_cell.angle_alpha   90.00
_cell.angle_beta   90.00
_cell.angle_gamma   90.00
#
_symmetry.space_group_name_H-M   'P 1'
#
loop_
_entity.id
_entity.type
_entity.pdbx_description
1 polymer ?
#
loop_
_entity_poly.entity_id
_entity_poly.type
_entity_poly.pdbx_seq_one_letter_code
_entity_poly.pdbx_strand_id
1 'polypeptide(L)'
;MSYRTVYIDGQAVASSVYAANLLAHPMVRWAQTLNTIDATAPTVLSFSPADSASGVGIASNIVLTFSEPVQRGSGQIYIRTESATGAILASFNAASSGDLSISDHILTINPSLALATGTRYFVTFDAGSIQDMAGNPYAGTSTYDFTTAGVQDTTAPTVLSFSPLNASTGVPPDSPIVLTFSELVQRGSGNITLYIALPQGGGAEVESFDVNTSPGLTFVGNTLTITPSANFLTRNYYYLTFDAGSIEDVAGNAYAGSSSYRFYTTTQSDFVAPNIAIFSPPDGATGVSLGTNIRLTFDEPIQKGMGVIQIRVGSATGTVLETFDVVTSGSVSISGKVLTLNPSTALAAGTRYFVTVARGSIKDADGNAYAGNNTYDFTTAGVFDNVAPTVTTFSPADGASGVAASSPITLTFSESVQRGSGLLQIRLDSATGTVVESMEAADSNRLSFAGNTLTITPSATLTSGGKYFVTVASGAIKDMAGNVYAGTTTYDFMVADTTAPAVTTFTPADGANGVVVSANIVLTFNELIQKGTGNIEIRLDSATGTVVETLDVATSRGVNLVGNGLTINPSADLLAGRHYFVTLASGTVKDMMGNAYIGTTAYDFTTADTTAPIVTTFSPADGASVVAPGSAIVLTFNEPVQKGTGTIQIRTGSATGPLVESLDAATSSNLAFVGNNMTITPVTALLDSTRYFVTIPSGAVKDTVGNAYVGTNTYDFATADTTAPTVTAFSPTDGATGVTGTANLVLTFSEPVGKGIGNIQIRSSSATGTVVETLDVATSSKLTFNGNQLTIDPTVTLDNNARYFVTIPSGAVRDIAGNAYRGTSSYNFGTVDTIAPTVVRFSPTDAATGVALNSNIVFSFSEPIERGVGSLVLKTAAGTVVETFDAATSASLSIAGNILTINPTVDLQPNTQYVLTAASGTVKDSAGNAYTGISGHNFTTVDTAAPIVTAFSPLDGATGVALGSTIVLTFNEAVQRGSGNIEIRAGSHTGTLVESFNVATSTNLRLSGNTLTLNPSADLEADTSYFVVLPAQTVKDLAGNPYAGTSRYDFTTARSHPALHNTPSNDQFTGTVGIDTVEYAGLSSRYQLQHNATTNGWVVTGEGNDRLQSIERLQFADKKIALDLAPSDHAGQALLFWGVLNYNSINSPLQFGSVLQQFDAGQTMQEAFELAINKGTVELLAGSNSNEALARLAFRNVTGGREPGSAMVDVLVSFMDGRAAHYSQAQFLAVVAQLDSNLLHVGLTGLQQTGVEYL
;
A
#
# COMPACT_ATOMS: atom_id res chain seq x y z
N MET A 1 50.61 16.87 -29.28
CA MET A 1 50.83 17.58 -30.55
C MET A 1 49.95 18.82 -30.56
N SER A 2 50.37 19.89 -31.24
CA SER A 2 49.57 21.13 -31.38
C SER A 2 48.48 20.97 -32.44
N TYR A 3 47.29 21.57 -32.25
CA TYR A 3 46.85 22.75 -33.04
C TYR A 3 45.37 23.18 -32.82
N ARG A 4 45.17 24.51 -32.89
CA ARG A 4 44.00 25.29 -33.34
C ARG A 4 42.62 25.21 -32.64
N THR A 5 42.21 26.40 -32.19
CA THR A 5 40.84 26.84 -31.83
C THR A 5 40.05 27.33 -33.06
N VAL A 6 38.73 27.09 -33.10
CA VAL A 6 37.67 27.93 -33.72
C VAL A 6 36.40 27.84 -32.82
N TYR A 7 35.42 28.74 -32.97
CA TYR A 7 34.31 29.04 -32.04
C TYR A 7 32.96 29.22 -32.78
N ILE A 8 31.83 29.36 -32.04
CA ILE A 8 30.56 30.07 -32.42
C ILE A 8 29.62 29.31 -33.41
N ASP A 9 28.26 29.32 -33.37
CA ASP A 9 27.24 30.04 -32.56
C ASP A 9 25.86 29.30 -32.40
N GLY A 10 24.99 29.82 -31.49
CA GLY A 10 23.52 29.95 -31.61
C GLY A 10 22.57 28.78 -31.26
N GLN A 11 21.25 28.99 -31.00
CA GLN A 11 20.42 30.21 -30.80
C GLN A 11 18.98 29.88 -30.26
N ALA A 12 18.31 30.85 -29.59
CA ALA A 12 16.84 31.06 -29.44
C ALA A 12 15.92 30.05 -28.64
N VAL A 13 14.76 30.37 -28.02
CA VAL A 13 14.04 31.66 -27.75
C VAL A 13 13.12 31.65 -26.47
N ALA A 14 13.09 32.80 -25.78
CA ALA A 14 11.99 33.54 -25.11
C ALA A 14 10.88 32.90 -24.21
N SER A 15 10.88 33.28 -22.92
CA SER A 15 9.79 34.08 -22.25
C SER A 15 10.22 34.49 -20.81
N SER A 16 9.84 35.60 -20.12
CA SER A 16 8.99 36.80 -20.31
C SER A 16 7.58 36.78 -19.62
N VAL A 17 7.16 37.67 -18.69
CA VAL A 17 7.78 38.79 -17.93
C VAL A 17 6.99 39.06 -16.61
N TYR A 18 7.63 39.41 -15.48
CA TYR A 18 7.18 40.43 -14.50
C TYR A 18 8.34 40.85 -13.57
N ALA A 19 8.33 42.09 -13.04
CA ALA A 19 9.49 42.70 -12.35
C ALA A 19 9.11 43.70 -11.24
N ALA A 20 10.06 43.97 -10.34
CA ALA A 20 10.08 45.12 -9.42
C ALA A 20 11.52 45.60 -9.18
N ASN A 21 11.69 46.91 -8.93
CA ASN A 21 12.97 47.63 -8.79
C ASN A 21 13.67 47.33 -7.42
N LEU A 22 14.90 47.77 -7.08
CA LEU A 22 15.62 48.98 -7.52
C LEU A 22 17.15 48.95 -7.22
N LEU A 23 17.95 49.61 -8.08
CA LEU A 23 19.32 50.16 -7.89
C LEU A 23 20.43 49.32 -7.20
N ALA A 24 21.44 48.91 -7.98
CA ALA A 24 22.74 49.63 -8.12
C ALA A 24 23.91 48.68 -8.48
N HIS A 25 24.67 48.99 -9.54
CA HIS A 25 25.87 48.24 -9.95
C HIS A 25 27.00 49.15 -10.46
N PRO A 26 28.26 48.67 -10.49
CA PRO A 26 29.46 49.51 -10.47
C PRO A 26 30.09 49.72 -11.86
N MET A 27 31.17 50.52 -11.93
CA MET A 27 32.17 50.45 -13.00
C MET A 27 33.59 50.63 -12.47
N VAL A 28 34.54 49.89 -13.06
CA VAL A 28 35.99 50.10 -12.95
C VAL A 28 36.51 50.66 -14.28
N ARG A 29 37.55 51.50 -14.24
CA ARG A 29 38.10 52.24 -15.37
C ARG A 29 39.09 51.42 -16.21
N TRP A 30 39.33 51.85 -17.46
CA TRP A 30 40.64 52.16 -18.10
C TRP A 30 40.50 52.14 -19.65
N ALA A 31 41.25 52.91 -20.44
CA ALA A 31 42.23 53.98 -20.18
C ALA A 31 42.39 54.89 -21.43
N GLN A 32 43.04 56.05 -21.30
CA GLN A 32 43.77 56.67 -22.43
C GLN A 32 44.82 57.70 -22.00
N THR A 33 45.76 57.96 -22.94
CA THR A 33 46.81 59.02 -22.99
C THR A 33 47.90 59.03 -21.90
N LEU A 34 49.15 59.09 -22.36
CA LEU A 34 50.32 59.37 -21.53
C LEU A 34 50.49 60.87 -21.34
N ASN A 35 50.58 61.29 -20.09
CA ASN A 35 51.70 62.11 -19.62
C ASN A 35 52.50 61.24 -18.62
N THR A 36 53.70 61.66 -18.23
CA THR A 36 54.33 61.14 -17.01
C THR A 36 53.51 61.65 -15.82
N ILE A 37 52.55 60.84 -15.36
CA ILE A 37 51.74 61.12 -14.19
C ILE A 37 52.68 61.11 -12.98
N ASP A 38 52.92 62.27 -12.39
CA ASP A 38 53.33 62.29 -10.99
C ASP A 38 52.19 61.68 -10.16
N ALA A 39 52.53 60.77 -9.27
CA ALA A 39 51.60 60.08 -8.39
C ALA A 39 51.91 60.34 -6.91
N THR A 40 52.86 61.24 -6.66
CA THR A 40 53.21 61.75 -5.33
C THR A 40 52.20 62.83 -4.97
N ALA A 41 51.68 62.82 -3.74
CA ALA A 41 50.83 63.89 -3.26
C ALA A 41 51.69 64.97 -2.59
N PRO A 42 51.38 66.26 -2.77
CA PRO A 42 52.14 67.35 -2.19
C PRO A 42 52.07 67.29 -0.66
N THR A 43 53.23 67.37 0.00
CA THR A 43 53.36 67.35 1.46
C THR A 43 53.82 68.72 1.97
N VAL A 44 53.46 69.09 3.20
CA VAL A 44 53.88 70.38 3.77
C VAL A 44 55.28 70.25 4.37
N LEU A 45 56.22 71.07 3.89
CA LEU A 45 57.59 71.19 4.40
C LEU A 45 57.69 72.16 5.58
N SER A 46 56.89 73.21 5.60
CA SER A 46 56.89 74.20 6.69
C SER A 46 55.57 74.96 6.81
N PHE A 47 55.27 75.37 8.05
CA PHE A 47 54.20 76.28 8.41
C PHE A 47 54.79 77.62 8.90
N SER A 48 54.14 78.73 8.58
CA SER A 48 54.38 80.05 9.18
C SER A 48 53.02 80.69 9.50
N PRO A 49 52.64 80.92 10.78
CA PRO A 49 53.33 80.56 12.02
C PRO A 49 53.84 79.11 12.07
N ALA A 50 54.93 78.88 12.80
CA ALA A 50 55.40 77.51 13.05
C ALA A 50 54.36 76.74 13.88
N ASP A 51 54.39 75.41 13.77
CA ASP A 51 53.44 74.55 14.50
C ASP A 51 53.59 74.70 16.03
N SER A 52 52.46 74.77 16.74
CA SER A 52 52.32 75.17 18.15
C SER A 52 52.98 76.50 18.55
N ALA A 53 53.26 77.43 17.63
CA ALA A 53 53.90 78.71 17.97
C ALA A 53 53.01 79.63 18.83
N SER A 54 53.61 80.38 19.76
CA SER A 54 52.93 81.33 20.64
C SER A 54 53.40 82.77 20.44
N GLY A 55 52.49 83.75 20.56
CA GLY A 55 52.80 85.17 20.38
C GLY A 55 52.63 85.66 18.94
N VAL A 56 51.80 84.97 18.14
CA VAL A 56 51.51 85.30 16.74
C VAL A 56 50.73 86.61 16.61
N GLY A 57 50.99 87.41 15.57
CA GLY A 57 50.20 88.61 15.28
C GLY A 57 48.76 88.26 14.91
N ILE A 58 47.78 88.97 15.47
CA ILE A 58 46.34 88.76 15.19
C ILE A 58 45.92 88.98 13.72
N ALA A 59 46.79 89.58 12.92
CA ALA A 59 46.67 89.79 11.48
C ALA A 59 47.82 89.12 10.69
N SER A 60 48.50 88.12 11.28
CA SER A 60 49.52 87.33 10.57
C SER A 60 48.87 86.38 9.57
N ASN A 61 49.29 86.47 8.31
CA ASN A 61 48.92 85.51 7.28
C ASN A 61 49.40 84.10 7.67
N ILE A 62 48.60 83.08 7.34
CA ILE A 62 48.94 81.68 7.55
C ILE A 62 49.50 81.13 6.24
N VAL A 63 50.78 80.77 6.23
CA VAL A 63 51.55 80.38 5.05
C VAL A 63 52.03 78.93 5.18
N LEU A 64 51.84 78.14 4.13
CA LEU A 64 52.28 76.74 4.05
C LEU A 64 53.17 76.58 2.82
N THR A 65 54.36 76.01 2.99
CA THR A 65 55.25 75.64 1.88
C THR A 65 55.18 74.15 1.64
N PHE A 66 54.91 73.74 0.41
CA PHE A 66 54.76 72.33 0.00
C PHE A 66 56.04 71.76 -0.63
N SER A 67 56.09 70.43 -0.80
CA SER A 67 57.21 69.68 -1.40
C SER A 67 57.41 69.90 -2.89
N GLU A 68 56.43 70.50 -3.55
CA GLU A 68 56.33 70.67 -5.01
C GLU A 68 55.35 71.81 -5.34
N PRO A 69 55.27 72.28 -6.61
CA PRO A 69 54.34 73.32 -7.02
C PRO A 69 52.89 72.86 -6.87
N VAL A 70 52.10 73.64 -6.11
CA VAL A 70 50.69 73.32 -5.80
C VAL A 70 49.71 74.24 -6.50
N GLN A 71 48.47 73.77 -6.65
CA GLN A 71 47.32 74.50 -7.14
C GLN A 71 46.09 74.25 -6.25
N ARG A 72 45.06 75.08 -6.43
CA ARG A 72 43.78 74.96 -5.73
C ARG A 72 43.05 73.70 -6.21
N GLY A 73 42.70 72.81 -5.28
CA GLY A 73 41.85 71.66 -5.53
C GLY A 73 40.39 71.91 -5.16
N SER A 74 39.65 70.85 -4.87
CA SER A 74 38.24 70.87 -4.48
C SER A 74 38.05 70.41 -3.02
N GLY A 75 37.94 71.37 -2.09
CA GLY A 75 37.68 71.12 -0.68
C GLY A 75 37.62 72.43 0.12
N GLN A 76 37.29 72.35 1.40
CA GLN A 76 37.35 73.47 2.34
C GLN A 76 38.68 73.46 3.11
N ILE A 77 39.10 74.65 3.54
CA ILE A 77 40.15 74.86 4.52
C ILE A 77 39.52 75.62 5.69
N TYR A 78 39.78 75.20 6.93
CA TYR A 78 39.16 75.76 8.13
C TYR A 78 40.20 76.31 9.10
N ILE A 79 39.88 77.45 9.73
CA ILE A 79 40.51 77.87 10.99
C ILE A 79 39.50 77.57 12.11
N ARG A 80 39.96 76.91 13.18
CA ARG A 80 39.16 76.45 14.32
C ARG A 80 39.73 76.97 15.64
N THR A 81 38.88 77.18 16.64
CA THR A 81 39.31 77.47 18.02
C THR A 81 39.46 76.19 18.84
N GLU A 82 40.32 76.24 19.86
CA GLU A 82 40.47 75.24 20.95
C GLU A 82 41.02 73.85 20.55
N SER A 83 40.59 73.27 19.42
CA SER A 83 41.05 71.95 18.96
C SER A 83 40.84 71.74 17.45
N ALA A 84 41.50 70.72 16.90
CA ALA A 84 41.35 70.24 15.53
C ALA A 84 39.90 69.91 15.11
N THR A 85 39.05 69.51 16.06
CA THR A 85 37.61 69.26 15.83
C THR A 85 36.71 70.36 16.38
N GLY A 86 37.30 71.45 16.88
CA GLY A 86 36.61 72.57 17.52
C GLY A 86 35.80 73.43 16.55
N ALA A 87 35.16 74.46 17.11
CA ALA A 87 34.30 75.38 16.38
C ALA A 87 35.07 76.06 15.24
N ILE A 88 34.47 76.09 14.05
CA ILE A 88 35.02 76.76 12.87
C ILE A 88 34.87 78.27 13.05
N LEU A 89 35.98 78.99 13.16
CA LEU A 89 36.01 80.45 13.13
C LEU A 89 35.88 80.97 11.69
N ALA A 90 36.55 80.32 10.74
CA ALA A 90 36.52 80.68 9.32
C ALA A 90 36.64 79.45 8.43
N SER A 91 35.98 79.48 7.27
CA SER A 91 36.05 78.43 6.24
C SER A 91 36.29 79.03 4.86
N PHE A 92 37.26 78.51 4.13
CA PHE A 92 37.69 78.99 2.82
C PHE A 92 37.53 77.88 1.79
N ASN A 93 36.71 78.11 0.76
CA ASN A 93 36.62 77.19 -0.36
C ASN A 93 37.89 77.30 -1.21
N ALA A 94 38.65 76.21 -1.32
CA ALA A 94 39.95 76.25 -1.96
C ALA A 94 39.88 76.68 -3.43
N ALA A 95 38.84 76.26 -4.16
CA ALA A 95 38.66 76.59 -5.57
C ALA A 95 38.31 78.07 -5.82
N SER A 96 37.61 78.75 -4.89
CA SER A 96 36.98 80.05 -5.16
C SER A 96 37.21 81.17 -4.14
N SER A 97 37.76 80.90 -2.95
CA SER A 97 37.99 81.93 -1.94
C SER A 97 39.00 82.99 -2.41
N GLY A 98 38.70 84.27 -2.22
CA GLY A 98 39.64 85.39 -2.46
C GLY A 98 40.73 85.51 -1.39
N ASP A 99 40.47 85.01 -0.19
CA ASP A 99 41.39 85.04 0.97
C ASP A 99 42.54 84.03 0.87
N LEU A 100 42.60 83.27 -0.23
CA LEU A 100 43.67 82.31 -0.53
C LEU A 100 44.51 82.82 -1.70
N SER A 101 45.82 82.68 -1.64
CA SER A 101 46.70 82.82 -2.81
C SER A 101 47.69 81.66 -2.85
N ILE A 102 48.04 81.22 -4.06
CA ILE A 102 49.09 80.22 -4.25
C ILE A 102 50.11 80.82 -5.22
N SER A 103 51.38 80.69 -4.87
CA SER A 103 52.51 81.04 -5.73
C SER A 103 53.49 79.88 -5.68
N ASP A 104 53.52 79.09 -6.75
CA ASP A 104 54.42 77.95 -6.92
C ASP A 104 54.28 76.93 -5.76
N HIS A 105 55.30 76.74 -4.91
CA HIS A 105 55.25 75.82 -3.77
C HIS A 105 54.46 76.38 -2.55
N ILE A 106 54.04 77.65 -2.56
CA ILE A 106 53.55 78.34 -1.36
C ILE A 106 52.05 78.65 -1.44
N LEU A 107 51.28 78.11 -0.49
CA LEU A 107 49.93 78.57 -0.16
C LEU A 107 50.01 79.67 0.90
N THR A 108 49.26 80.74 0.71
CA THR A 108 49.04 81.80 1.70
C THR A 108 47.54 81.96 1.95
N ILE A 109 47.16 81.99 3.22
CA ILE A 109 45.80 82.16 3.72
C ILE A 109 45.77 83.48 4.50
N ASN A 110 44.96 84.43 4.03
CA ASN A 110 44.80 85.75 4.60
C ASN A 110 43.40 85.85 5.22
N PRO A 111 43.18 85.39 6.47
CA PRO A 111 41.85 85.43 7.08
C PRO A 111 41.34 86.87 7.17
N SER A 112 40.30 87.19 6.40
CA SER A 112 39.65 88.51 6.41
C SER A 112 38.94 88.85 7.73
N LEU A 113 38.73 87.84 8.59
CA LEU A 113 38.27 87.99 9.97
C LEU A 113 39.47 88.04 10.93
N ALA A 114 39.64 89.17 11.64
CA ALA A 114 40.72 89.34 12.60
C ALA A 114 40.67 88.29 13.72
N LEU A 115 41.81 87.68 14.03
CA LEU A 115 41.93 86.72 15.12
C LEU A 115 41.89 87.45 16.47
N ALA A 116 41.33 86.80 17.50
CA ALA A 116 41.35 87.34 18.86
C ALA A 116 42.78 87.27 19.42
N THR A 117 43.13 88.18 20.34
CA THR A 117 44.40 88.19 21.08
C THR A 117 44.46 87.03 22.08
N GLY A 118 45.67 86.58 22.42
CA GLY A 118 45.92 85.52 23.42
C GLY A 118 45.25 84.16 23.14
N THR A 119 44.78 83.90 21.92
CA THR A 119 43.87 82.79 21.59
C THR A 119 44.56 81.72 20.73
N ARG A 120 44.29 80.44 21.02
CA ARG A 120 44.85 79.27 20.31
C ARG A 120 43.93 78.79 19.18
N TYR A 121 44.51 78.60 18.00
CA TYR A 121 43.85 78.25 16.75
C TYR A 121 44.46 77.01 16.10
N PHE A 122 43.62 76.21 15.45
CA PHE A 122 44.02 75.06 14.63
C PHE A 122 43.63 75.30 13.17
N VAL A 123 44.44 74.86 12.22
CA VAL A 123 44.17 75.01 10.78
C VAL A 123 44.04 73.64 10.13
N THR A 124 42.83 73.31 9.67
CA THR A 124 42.48 71.96 9.20
C THR A 124 42.03 71.96 7.74
N PHE A 125 42.52 71.01 6.95
CA PHE A 125 42.33 70.94 5.50
C PHE A 125 41.52 69.70 5.12
N ASP A 126 40.50 69.86 4.27
CA ASP A 126 39.88 68.71 3.59
C ASP A 126 40.90 68.07 2.64
N ALA A 127 40.89 66.74 2.54
CA ALA A 127 41.71 66.02 1.57
C ALA A 127 41.34 66.44 0.13
N GLY A 128 42.32 66.89 -0.65
CA GLY A 128 42.11 67.44 -1.99
C GLY A 128 41.66 68.90 -2.05
N SER A 129 41.64 69.63 -0.93
CA SER A 129 41.54 71.10 -0.95
C SER A 129 42.73 71.76 -1.69
N ILE A 130 43.93 71.18 -1.57
CA ILE A 130 45.12 71.51 -2.35
C ILE A 130 45.54 70.27 -3.15
N GLN A 131 46.13 70.47 -4.32
CA GLN A 131 46.66 69.39 -5.17
C GLN A 131 47.92 69.87 -5.90
N ASP A 132 48.77 68.98 -6.40
CA ASP A 132 49.91 69.33 -7.27
C ASP A 132 49.47 69.65 -8.71
N MET A 133 50.42 69.98 -9.59
CA MET A 133 50.18 70.31 -11.01
C MET A 133 49.66 69.14 -11.88
N ALA A 134 49.97 67.88 -11.54
CA ALA A 134 49.43 66.69 -12.17
C ALA A 134 48.03 66.33 -11.63
N GLY A 135 47.73 66.74 -10.40
CA GLY A 135 46.41 66.70 -9.77
C GLY A 135 46.25 65.70 -8.63
N ASN A 136 47.32 65.24 -7.97
CA ASN A 136 47.15 64.39 -6.79
C ASN A 136 46.76 65.25 -5.58
N PRO A 137 45.76 64.84 -4.79
CA PRO A 137 45.27 65.61 -3.67
C PRO A 137 46.25 65.58 -2.49
N TYR A 138 46.55 66.75 -1.91
CA TYR A 138 47.09 66.81 -0.55
C TYR A 138 46.13 66.05 0.38
N ALA A 139 46.66 65.12 1.16
CA ALA A 139 45.88 64.32 2.12
C ALA A 139 45.23 65.15 3.24
N GLY A 140 45.64 66.43 3.38
CA GLY A 140 45.20 67.33 4.44
C GLY A 140 46.06 67.25 5.69
N THR A 141 45.80 68.14 6.63
CA THR A 141 46.28 68.06 8.02
C THR A 141 45.17 68.50 8.96
N SER A 142 45.23 68.01 10.19
CA SER A 142 44.39 68.41 11.31
C SER A 142 45.19 68.81 12.56
N THR A 143 46.53 68.70 12.53
CA THR A 143 47.37 68.91 13.73
C THR A 143 47.91 70.32 13.88
N TYR A 144 48.07 71.06 12.78
CA TYR A 144 48.76 72.36 12.77
C TYR A 144 48.01 73.42 13.59
N ASP A 145 48.70 74.04 14.55
CA ASP A 145 48.14 75.02 15.49
C ASP A 145 49.08 76.22 15.79
N PHE A 146 48.53 77.32 16.32
CA PHE A 146 49.30 78.44 16.89
C PHE A 146 48.46 79.30 17.87
N THR A 147 49.11 80.20 18.62
CA THR A 147 48.49 81.10 19.62
C THR A 147 48.92 82.56 19.45
N THR A 148 47.98 83.51 19.55
CA THR A 148 48.19 84.95 19.26
C THR A 148 48.73 85.79 20.44
N ALA A 149 49.25 86.98 20.16
CA ALA A 149 49.81 87.96 21.10
C ALA A 149 48.78 88.89 21.78
N GLY A 150 49.26 89.75 22.70
CA GLY A 150 48.48 90.76 23.44
C GLY A 150 48.67 92.22 22.95
N VAL A 151 48.22 93.20 23.75
CA VAL A 151 48.13 94.64 23.40
C VAL A 151 49.23 95.47 24.09
N GLN A 152 49.53 96.68 23.58
CA GLN A 152 50.62 97.57 24.03
C GLN A 152 50.10 98.81 24.81
N ASP A 153 51.01 99.51 25.53
CA ASP A 153 50.72 100.63 26.44
C ASP A 153 51.23 101.99 25.90
N THR A 154 50.66 103.10 26.37
CA THR A 154 51.03 104.49 26.04
C THR A 154 50.84 105.46 27.24
N THR A 155 50.84 104.96 28.47
CA THR A 155 50.71 105.76 29.70
C THR A 155 52.11 106.18 30.21
N ALA A 156 52.22 107.22 31.05
CA ALA A 156 53.49 107.68 31.59
C ALA A 156 53.52 107.54 33.13
N PRO A 157 54.65 107.10 33.72
CA PRO A 157 54.71 106.62 35.09
C PRO A 157 54.55 107.75 36.11
N THR A 158 53.79 107.48 37.17
CA THR A 158 53.53 108.39 38.29
C THR A 158 53.84 107.73 39.63
N VAL A 159 54.42 108.46 40.58
CA VAL A 159 54.77 107.91 41.91
C VAL A 159 53.51 107.74 42.76
N LEU A 160 53.17 106.49 43.09
CA LEU A 160 52.08 106.12 44.01
C LEU A 160 52.50 106.24 45.48
N SER A 161 53.76 105.95 45.81
CA SER A 161 54.27 106.05 47.18
C SER A 161 55.74 106.45 47.24
N PHE A 162 56.10 107.14 48.33
CA PHE A 162 57.46 107.54 48.68
C PHE A 162 57.70 107.13 50.14
N SER A 163 58.78 106.39 50.41
CA SER A 163 59.26 106.02 51.73
C SER A 163 60.71 106.50 51.91
N PRO A 164 61.11 107.06 53.07
CA PRO A 164 60.31 107.41 54.24
C PRO A 164 59.16 108.36 53.88
N LEU A 165 57.99 108.23 54.52
CA LEU A 165 56.76 108.92 54.09
C LEU A 165 56.99 110.43 53.87
N ASN A 166 56.45 111.00 52.80
CA ASN A 166 56.78 112.38 52.43
C ASN A 166 56.43 113.40 53.54
N ALA A 167 57.37 114.31 53.80
CA ALA A 167 57.42 115.27 54.88
C ALA A 167 57.43 114.67 56.31
N SER A 168 57.71 113.37 56.46
CA SER A 168 57.88 112.74 57.77
C SER A 168 59.06 113.31 58.56
N THR A 169 58.95 113.24 59.88
CA THR A 169 60.03 113.57 60.83
C THR A 169 60.16 112.40 61.80
N GLY A 170 61.36 112.12 62.29
CA GLY A 170 61.64 110.93 63.12
C GLY A 170 62.37 109.79 62.40
N VAL A 171 62.88 110.03 61.19
CA VAL A 171 63.45 108.99 60.33
C VAL A 171 64.80 108.47 60.88
N PRO A 172 65.00 107.15 61.00
CA PRO A 172 66.31 106.56 61.31
C PRO A 172 67.38 106.90 60.25
N PRO A 173 68.62 107.26 60.65
CA PRO A 173 69.74 107.56 59.77
C PRO A 173 70.04 106.58 58.62
N ASP A 174 69.68 105.32 58.78
CA ASP A 174 69.95 104.19 57.90
C ASP A 174 68.76 103.78 57.02
N SER A 175 67.66 104.55 57.05
CA SER A 175 66.44 104.23 56.30
C SER A 175 66.66 104.27 54.78
N PRO A 176 66.37 103.20 54.01
CA PRO A 176 66.43 103.26 52.56
C PRO A 176 65.33 104.18 52.00
N ILE A 177 65.63 104.86 50.90
CA ILE A 177 64.63 105.64 50.15
C ILE A 177 64.00 104.74 49.08
N VAL A 178 62.68 104.70 49.00
CA VAL A 178 61.93 103.84 48.06
C VAL A 178 60.79 104.61 47.42
N LEU A 179 60.66 104.50 46.10
CA LEU A 179 59.58 105.07 45.29
C LEU A 179 58.89 103.94 44.52
N THR A 180 57.56 103.84 44.61
CA THR A 180 56.77 102.90 43.82
C THR A 180 55.85 103.68 42.86
N PHE A 181 55.81 103.26 41.60
CA PHE A 181 55.15 103.91 40.47
C PHE A 181 53.86 103.20 40.03
N SER A 182 53.05 103.87 39.21
CA SER A 182 51.78 103.37 38.65
C SER A 182 51.94 102.16 37.74
N GLU A 183 53.09 102.03 37.08
CA GLU A 183 53.44 100.98 36.13
C GLU A 183 54.92 100.61 36.22
N LEU A 184 55.35 99.61 35.44
CA LEU A 184 56.73 99.14 35.43
C LEU A 184 57.68 100.24 34.90
N VAL A 185 58.73 100.55 35.66
CA VAL A 185 59.70 101.62 35.34
C VAL A 185 61.11 101.09 35.10
N GLN A 186 61.81 101.71 34.17
CA GLN A 186 63.18 101.45 33.80
C GLN A 186 64.06 102.70 33.91
N ARG A 187 65.36 102.50 33.75
CA ARG A 187 66.38 103.57 33.76
C ARG A 187 66.25 104.39 32.48
N GLY A 188 66.05 105.70 32.61
CA GLY A 188 66.05 106.63 31.48
C GLY A 188 67.44 107.25 31.27
N SER A 189 67.52 108.59 31.22
CA SER A 189 68.78 109.33 31.13
C SER A 189 68.79 110.60 32.00
N GLY A 190 69.95 110.95 32.55
CA GLY A 190 70.11 112.01 33.55
C GLY A 190 70.36 111.46 34.96
N ASN A 191 70.20 112.32 35.97
CA ASN A 191 70.50 112.00 37.36
C ASN A 191 69.25 112.06 38.25
N ILE A 192 69.35 111.41 39.40
CA ILE A 192 68.50 111.62 40.56
C ILE A 192 69.42 112.09 41.68
N THR A 193 69.10 113.20 42.34
CA THR A 193 70.04 113.85 43.27
C THR A 193 69.40 114.04 44.64
N LEU A 194 70.13 113.60 45.67
CA LEU A 194 69.77 113.77 47.08
C LEU A 194 70.43 115.02 47.64
N TYR A 195 69.63 115.85 48.30
CA TYR A 195 70.06 117.08 48.98
C TYR A 195 69.77 117.03 50.47
N ILE A 196 70.61 117.71 51.25
CA ILE A 196 70.39 118.04 52.66
C ILE A 196 70.05 119.53 52.75
N ALA A 197 68.87 119.86 53.28
CA ALA A 197 68.39 121.25 53.32
C ALA A 197 69.12 122.05 54.40
N LEU A 198 69.69 123.20 54.02
CA LEU A 198 70.45 124.06 54.92
C LEU A 198 69.54 125.09 55.61
N PRO A 199 69.79 125.49 56.88
CA PRO A 199 68.89 126.36 57.65
C PRO A 199 68.62 127.76 57.07
N GLN A 200 69.42 128.22 56.10
CA GLN A 200 69.26 129.54 55.45
C GLN A 200 68.44 129.50 54.14
N GLY A 201 67.96 128.32 53.74
CA GLY A 201 67.31 128.09 52.44
C GLY A 201 68.29 127.62 51.36
N GLY A 202 67.80 126.75 50.47
CA GLY A 202 68.64 125.94 49.59
C GLY A 202 69.15 124.67 50.29
N GLY A 203 69.58 123.69 49.50
CA GLY A 203 70.21 122.46 49.99
C GLY A 203 71.63 122.31 49.49
N ALA A 204 72.47 121.63 50.27
CA ALA A 204 73.73 121.10 49.77
C ALA A 204 73.48 119.72 49.15
N GLU A 205 74.15 119.40 48.06
CA GLU A 205 74.13 118.05 47.50
C GLU A 205 74.78 117.08 48.49
N VAL A 206 74.14 115.93 48.68
CA VAL A 206 74.63 114.82 49.49
C VAL A 206 75.25 113.78 48.59
N GLU A 207 74.50 113.41 47.54
CA GLU A 207 74.90 112.42 46.55
C GLU A 207 74.03 112.57 45.30
N SER A 208 74.66 112.65 44.12
CA SER A 208 73.97 112.55 42.84
C SER A 208 74.17 111.16 42.24
N PHE A 209 73.10 110.57 41.72
CA PHE A 209 73.07 109.24 41.17
C PHE A 209 72.73 109.29 39.68
N ASP A 210 73.70 109.00 38.81
CA ASP A 210 73.46 108.78 37.38
C ASP A 210 72.63 107.51 37.21
N VAL A 211 71.52 107.59 36.48
CA VAL A 211 70.53 106.51 36.47
C VAL A 211 71.00 105.22 35.78
N ASN A 212 72.10 105.25 35.03
CA ASN A 212 72.63 104.08 34.33
C ASN A 212 73.91 103.51 34.95
N THR A 213 74.66 104.32 35.71
CA THR A 213 76.00 103.94 36.21
C THR A 213 76.14 103.97 37.73
N SER A 214 75.32 104.71 38.48
CA SER A 214 75.43 104.74 39.95
C SER A 214 74.82 103.48 40.59
N PRO A 215 75.60 102.69 41.36
CA PRO A 215 75.14 101.42 41.95
C PRO A 215 74.13 101.61 43.09
N GLY A 216 74.00 102.83 43.64
CA GLY A 216 73.00 103.16 44.67
C GLY A 216 71.55 103.16 44.17
N LEU A 217 71.29 103.04 42.87
CA LEU A 217 69.93 102.98 42.30
C LEU A 217 69.58 101.56 41.88
N THR A 218 68.50 101.02 42.45
CA THR A 218 67.95 99.69 42.12
C THR A 218 66.52 99.82 41.63
N PHE A 219 66.30 99.57 40.34
CA PHE A 219 64.97 99.49 39.72
C PHE A 219 64.53 98.02 39.65
N VAL A 220 63.36 97.70 40.22
CA VAL A 220 62.73 96.37 40.18
C VAL A 220 61.23 96.54 39.97
N GLY A 221 60.75 96.13 38.80
CA GLY A 221 59.34 96.24 38.43
C GLY A 221 58.88 97.70 38.38
N ASN A 222 57.88 98.06 39.18
CA ASN A 222 57.41 99.44 39.33
C ASN A 222 58.10 100.21 40.46
N THR A 223 59.19 99.70 41.05
CA THR A 223 59.80 100.29 42.25
C THR A 223 61.27 100.64 42.05
N LEU A 224 61.63 101.86 42.44
CA LEU A 224 63.00 102.36 42.56
C LEU A 224 63.39 102.43 44.04
N THR A 225 64.45 101.74 44.42
CA THR A 225 65.16 101.94 45.70
C THR A 225 66.42 102.77 45.48
N ILE A 226 66.60 103.80 46.29
CA ILE A 226 67.79 104.66 46.34
C ILE A 226 68.48 104.39 47.69
N THR A 227 69.71 103.86 47.61
CA THR A 227 70.57 103.57 48.74
C THR A 227 71.81 104.47 48.67
N PRO A 228 71.88 105.54 49.48
CA PRO A 228 73.06 106.39 49.57
C PRO A 228 74.30 105.64 50.06
N SER A 229 75.49 106.09 49.65
CA SER A 229 76.76 105.48 50.04
C SER A 229 77.16 105.74 51.50
N ALA A 230 76.45 106.62 52.21
CA ALA A 230 76.58 106.85 53.64
C ALA A 230 75.23 107.14 54.32
N ASN A 231 75.07 106.72 55.57
CA ASN A 231 73.88 107.00 56.39
C ASN A 231 73.65 108.51 56.55
N PHE A 232 72.38 108.90 56.62
CA PHE A 232 71.97 110.30 56.83
C PHE A 232 72.46 110.86 58.16
N LEU A 233 72.88 112.12 58.16
CA LEU A 233 73.25 112.84 59.37
C LEU A 233 71.98 113.15 60.19
N THR A 234 71.96 112.69 61.44
CA THR A 234 70.85 112.89 62.39
C THR A 234 70.45 114.38 62.52
N ARG A 235 69.14 114.66 62.68
CA ARG A 235 68.57 116.01 62.90
C ARG A 235 68.66 116.95 61.70
N ASN A 236 68.66 116.41 60.48
CA ASN A 236 68.64 117.20 59.24
C ASN A 236 67.46 116.83 58.33
N TYR A 237 67.04 117.80 57.50
CA TYR A 237 66.05 117.58 56.44
C TYR A 237 66.76 117.12 55.16
N TYR A 238 66.22 116.09 54.51
CA TYR A 238 66.67 115.56 53.23
C TYR A 238 65.56 115.66 52.18
N TYR A 239 65.92 115.86 50.90
CA TYR A 239 64.96 115.88 49.78
C TYR A 239 65.60 115.42 48.46
N LEU A 240 64.77 115.01 47.49
CA LEU A 240 65.20 114.59 46.15
C LEU A 240 64.87 115.60 45.05
N THR A 241 65.66 115.59 43.99
CA THR A 241 65.31 116.10 42.65
C THR A 241 65.60 115.05 41.58
N PHE A 242 64.92 115.15 40.44
CA PHE A 242 65.00 114.21 39.32
C PHE A 242 65.23 115.03 38.04
N ASP A 243 66.20 114.66 37.22
CA ASP A 243 66.33 115.20 35.87
C ASP A 243 65.16 114.73 34.99
N ALA A 244 64.71 115.56 34.04
CA ALA A 244 63.64 115.21 33.13
C ALA A 244 64.08 114.07 32.19
N GLY A 245 63.36 112.95 32.20
CA GLY A 245 63.76 111.72 31.49
C GLY A 245 64.63 110.76 32.31
N SER A 246 64.92 111.03 33.59
CA SER A 246 65.73 110.12 34.45
C SER A 246 65.06 108.76 34.71
N ILE A 247 63.73 108.69 34.62
CA ILE A 247 62.92 107.48 34.80
C ILE A 247 61.90 107.44 33.67
N GLU A 248 61.70 106.29 33.04
CA GLU A 248 60.72 106.06 31.98
C GLU A 248 59.99 104.73 32.24
N ASP A 249 58.81 104.52 31.67
CA ASP A 249 58.18 103.19 31.67
C ASP A 249 58.80 102.26 30.61
N VAL A 250 58.38 100.98 30.58
CA VAL A 250 58.90 99.94 29.67
C VAL A 250 58.54 100.19 28.18
N ALA A 251 57.49 100.96 27.88
CA ALA A 251 57.16 101.43 26.52
C ALA A 251 57.88 102.74 26.13
N GLY A 252 58.46 103.46 27.10
CA GLY A 252 59.37 104.58 26.89
C GLY A 252 58.78 105.98 27.09
N ASN A 253 57.72 106.14 27.89
CA ASN A 253 57.20 107.46 28.25
C ASN A 253 57.86 107.95 29.55
N ALA A 254 58.30 109.21 29.57
CA ALA A 254 59.15 109.73 30.65
C ALA A 254 58.37 110.22 31.88
N TYR A 255 58.89 109.93 33.07
CA TYR A 255 58.44 110.54 34.32
C TYR A 255 58.78 112.04 34.31
N ALA A 256 57.76 112.88 34.51
CA ALA A 256 57.91 114.34 34.53
C ALA A 256 58.68 114.91 35.75
N GLY A 257 58.98 114.07 36.76
CA GLY A 257 59.71 114.46 37.97
C GLY A 257 58.85 115.22 39.00
N SER A 258 59.37 115.31 40.24
CA SER A 258 58.81 116.17 41.29
C SER A 258 59.85 116.44 42.38
N SER A 259 60.04 117.71 42.74
CA SER A 259 60.92 118.16 43.84
C SER A 259 60.25 118.12 45.22
N SER A 260 59.12 117.41 45.34
CA SER A 260 58.24 117.47 46.52
C SER A 260 58.60 116.47 47.64
N TYR A 261 59.51 115.52 47.39
CA TYR A 261 59.79 114.39 48.28
C TYR A 261 60.90 114.70 49.28
N ARG A 262 60.57 114.73 50.57
CA ARG A 262 61.47 115.12 51.67
C ARG A 262 61.16 114.43 53.00
N PHE A 263 62.11 114.39 53.93
CA PHE A 263 61.94 113.86 55.30
C PHE A 263 62.98 114.44 56.29
N TYR A 264 62.86 114.15 57.59
CA TYR A 264 63.75 114.63 58.66
C TYR A 264 64.20 113.53 59.63
N THR A 265 65.50 113.46 59.90
CA THR A 265 66.12 112.42 60.74
C THR A 265 66.23 112.79 62.22
N THR A 266 66.37 111.83 63.13
CA THR A 266 66.40 112.08 64.60
C THR A 266 67.47 111.28 65.36
N THR A 267 67.42 111.31 66.70
CA THR A 267 68.35 110.62 67.62
C THR A 267 67.59 109.95 68.76
N GLN A 268 67.73 108.65 68.95
CA GLN A 268 67.40 107.93 70.19
C GLN A 268 68.29 106.68 70.29
N SER A 269 68.56 106.19 71.50
CA SER A 269 69.24 104.91 71.78
C SER A 269 68.18 103.89 72.15
N ASP A 270 68.46 102.60 71.95
CA ASP A 270 67.53 101.56 72.41
C ASP A 270 67.66 101.28 73.91
N PHE A 271 66.52 100.96 74.52
CA PHE A 271 66.36 100.58 75.93
C PHE A 271 65.48 99.32 76.10
N VAL A 272 64.99 98.74 74.99
CA VAL A 272 64.40 97.41 74.97
C VAL A 272 65.53 96.39 75.15
N ALA A 273 65.21 95.19 75.63
CA ALA A 273 66.16 94.08 75.65
C ALA A 273 65.70 93.03 74.63
N PRO A 274 66.62 92.40 73.88
CA PRO A 274 66.29 91.62 72.69
C PRO A 274 65.49 90.37 73.06
N ASN A 275 64.34 90.15 72.43
CA ASN A 275 63.48 89.00 72.68
C ASN A 275 63.56 87.98 71.55
N ILE A 276 63.39 86.70 71.88
CA ILE A 276 63.39 85.61 70.89
C ILE A 276 62.05 85.65 70.15
N ALA A 277 62.07 86.21 68.94
CA ALA A 277 60.93 86.29 68.03
C ALA A 277 60.62 84.95 67.36
N ILE A 278 61.64 84.13 67.08
CA ILE A 278 61.49 82.77 66.53
C ILE A 278 62.49 81.82 67.19
N PHE A 279 61.99 80.77 67.83
CA PHE A 279 62.76 79.59 68.21
C PHE A 279 62.64 78.53 67.10
N SER A 280 63.75 77.90 66.73
CA SER A 280 63.80 76.84 65.70
C SER A 280 64.72 75.71 66.19
N PRO A 281 64.28 74.43 66.28
CA PRO A 281 62.94 73.92 65.97
C PRO A 281 61.83 74.68 66.69
N PRO A 282 60.60 74.80 66.13
CA PRO A 282 59.53 75.57 66.77
C PRO A 282 59.25 75.11 68.21
N ASP A 283 58.76 76.02 69.05
CA ASP A 283 58.47 75.71 70.45
C ASP A 283 57.39 74.61 70.56
N GLY A 284 57.66 73.60 71.38
CA GLY A 284 56.85 72.39 71.49
C GLY A 284 56.90 71.44 70.28
N ALA A 285 57.75 71.68 69.27
CA ALA A 285 57.78 70.86 68.06
C ALA A 285 58.17 69.40 68.36
N THR A 286 57.38 68.46 67.85
CA THR A 286 57.70 67.02 67.81
C THR A 286 58.26 66.63 66.45
N GLY A 287 59.04 65.55 66.38
CA GLY A 287 59.56 65.06 65.09
C GLY A 287 60.90 65.69 64.65
N VAL A 288 61.59 66.39 65.54
CA VAL A 288 62.86 67.07 65.22
C VAL A 288 63.99 66.09 64.91
N SER A 289 64.70 66.27 63.80
CA SER A 289 65.84 65.42 63.43
C SER A 289 66.99 65.51 64.45
N LEU A 290 67.66 64.37 64.69
CA LEU A 290 68.66 64.23 65.76
C LEU A 290 69.90 65.11 65.58
N GLY A 291 70.15 65.60 64.36
CA GLY A 291 71.23 66.51 63.99
C GLY A 291 70.77 67.96 63.70
N THR A 292 69.56 68.37 64.13
CA THR A 292 69.09 69.74 63.91
C THR A 292 69.79 70.74 64.83
N ASN A 293 70.54 71.67 64.24
CA ASN A 293 71.10 72.83 64.95
C ASN A 293 69.96 73.74 65.46
N ILE A 294 70.07 74.20 66.70
CA ILE A 294 69.05 75.04 67.34
C ILE A 294 69.33 76.50 67.00
N ARG A 295 68.33 77.24 66.53
CA ARG A 295 68.43 78.66 66.15
C ARG A 295 67.43 79.51 66.90
N LEU A 296 67.92 80.62 67.44
CA LEU A 296 67.14 81.64 68.14
C LEU A 296 67.26 82.92 67.31
N THR A 297 66.20 83.29 66.61
CA THR A 297 66.09 84.58 65.92
C THR A 297 65.45 85.58 66.87
N PHE A 298 66.14 86.69 67.12
CA PHE A 298 65.66 87.77 67.95
C PHE A 298 64.91 88.82 67.12
N ASP A 299 64.09 89.63 67.79
CA ASP A 299 63.40 90.80 67.20
C ASP A 299 64.38 91.88 66.69
N GLU A 300 65.58 91.96 67.26
CA GLU A 300 66.65 92.93 66.94
C GLU A 300 68.05 92.28 66.74
N PRO A 301 69.07 93.02 66.25
CA PRO A 301 70.43 92.49 66.09
C PRO A 301 71.12 92.26 67.43
N ILE A 302 71.79 91.11 67.59
CA ILE A 302 72.35 90.67 68.87
C ILE A 302 73.87 90.45 68.83
N GLN A 303 74.48 90.46 70.02
CA GLN A 303 75.87 90.11 70.29
C GLN A 303 76.01 89.16 71.49
N LYS A 304 77.20 88.57 71.64
CA LYS A 304 77.53 87.66 72.74
C LYS A 304 77.56 88.43 74.07
N GLY A 305 76.78 87.98 75.05
CA GLY A 305 76.78 88.50 76.41
C GLY A 305 77.74 87.73 77.33
N MET A 306 77.39 87.60 78.61
CA MET A 306 78.09 86.72 79.55
C MET A 306 77.09 85.78 80.23
N GLY A 307 77.30 84.49 80.07
CA GLY A 307 76.42 83.45 80.61
C GLY A 307 76.46 82.17 79.77
N VAL A 308 75.66 81.20 80.20
CA VAL A 308 75.54 79.89 79.54
C VAL A 308 74.15 79.67 78.95
N ILE A 309 74.11 78.93 77.86
CA ILE A 309 72.89 78.31 77.34
C ILE A 309 73.02 76.81 77.57
N GLN A 310 71.95 76.11 77.92
CA GLN A 310 71.99 74.68 78.20
C GLN A 310 70.86 73.95 77.49
N ILE A 311 71.16 72.76 76.98
CA ILE A 311 70.15 71.78 76.57
C ILE A 311 69.92 70.83 77.74
N ARG A 312 68.66 70.64 78.14
CA ARG A 312 68.25 69.80 79.27
C ARG A 312 67.27 68.73 78.83
N VAL A 313 67.33 67.56 79.46
CA VAL A 313 66.52 66.39 79.11
C VAL A 313 65.26 66.34 80.00
N GLY A 314 64.10 66.10 79.38
CA GLY A 314 62.82 65.84 80.03
C GLY A 314 62.10 67.08 80.60
N SER A 315 62.82 68.04 81.19
CA SER A 315 62.25 69.30 81.69
C SER A 315 63.26 70.44 81.74
N ALA A 316 62.75 71.68 81.85
CA ALA A 316 63.55 72.89 82.05
C ALA A 316 64.46 72.87 83.30
N THR A 317 64.19 72.00 84.28
CA THR A 317 65.01 71.78 85.47
C THR A 317 65.75 70.43 85.47
N GLY A 318 65.53 69.62 84.43
CA GLY A 318 66.09 68.28 84.28
C GLY A 318 67.58 68.24 83.98
N THR A 319 68.10 67.03 83.81
CA THR A 319 69.52 66.75 83.57
C THR A 319 70.04 67.57 82.39
N VAL A 320 71.16 68.26 82.58
CA VAL A 320 71.85 68.96 81.49
C VAL A 320 72.49 67.93 80.57
N LEU A 321 72.14 67.97 79.28
CA LEU A 321 72.83 67.23 78.22
C LEU A 321 74.13 67.95 77.83
N GLU A 322 74.02 69.25 77.55
CA GLU A 322 75.14 70.07 77.07
C GLU A 322 75.05 71.51 77.60
N THR A 323 76.21 72.13 77.86
CA THR A 323 76.34 73.52 78.30
C THR A 323 77.22 74.29 77.33
N PHE A 324 76.66 75.35 76.75
CA PHE A 324 77.32 76.26 75.85
C PHE A 324 77.65 77.56 76.60
N ASP A 325 78.90 77.74 76.99
CA ASP A 325 79.40 79.06 77.36
C ASP A 325 79.38 79.96 76.12
N VAL A 326 78.61 81.05 76.16
CA VAL A 326 78.34 81.83 74.94
C VAL A 326 79.59 82.53 74.42
N VAL A 327 80.53 82.89 75.30
CA VAL A 327 81.78 83.57 74.90
C VAL A 327 82.75 82.59 74.25
N THR A 328 83.02 81.46 74.91
CA THR A 328 84.15 80.57 74.60
C THR A 328 83.78 79.35 73.76
N SER A 329 82.51 78.95 73.68
CA SER A 329 82.11 77.78 72.89
C SER A 329 82.12 78.06 71.38
N GLY A 330 82.91 77.27 70.64
CA GLY A 330 82.92 77.25 69.17
C GLY A 330 81.61 76.74 68.54
N SER A 331 80.76 76.07 69.33
CA SER A 331 79.41 75.66 68.92
C SER A 331 78.37 76.80 68.94
N VAL A 332 78.77 78.02 69.34
CA VAL A 332 77.87 79.18 69.46
C VAL A 332 78.28 80.28 68.49
N SER A 333 77.49 80.47 67.43
CA SER A 333 77.67 81.54 66.45
C SER A 333 76.48 82.51 66.45
N ILE A 334 76.74 83.77 66.12
CA ILE A 334 75.72 84.81 65.94
C ILE A 334 75.91 85.43 64.56
N SER A 335 74.81 85.66 63.84
CA SER A 335 74.78 86.36 62.55
C SER A 335 73.57 87.31 62.52
N GLY A 336 73.82 88.60 62.71
CA GLY A 336 72.77 89.61 62.83
C GLY A 336 71.81 89.32 63.98
N LYS A 337 70.55 89.04 63.66
CA LYS A 337 69.50 88.70 64.65
C LYS A 337 69.50 87.22 65.08
N VAL A 338 70.30 86.36 64.45
CA VAL A 338 70.21 84.90 64.62
C VAL A 338 71.39 84.35 65.40
N LEU A 339 71.10 83.81 66.58
CA LEU A 339 71.99 82.92 67.34
C LEU A 339 71.79 81.49 66.84
N THR A 340 72.89 80.76 66.59
CA THR A 340 72.88 79.33 66.25
C THR A 340 73.71 78.55 67.27
N LEU A 341 73.16 77.42 67.72
CA LEU A 341 73.78 76.46 68.63
C LEU A 341 73.90 75.12 67.90
N ASN A 342 75.12 74.59 67.84
CA ASN A 342 75.43 73.30 67.22
C ASN A 342 75.80 72.28 68.32
N PRO A 343 74.88 71.39 68.77
CA PRO A 343 75.17 70.42 69.82
C PRO A 343 76.35 69.51 69.43
N SER A 344 77.34 69.40 70.32
CA SER A 344 78.43 68.44 70.19
C SER A 344 78.06 67.05 70.75
N THR A 345 77.07 67.01 71.66
CA THR A 345 76.44 65.76 72.13
C THR A 345 75.24 65.44 71.24
N ALA A 346 75.25 64.27 70.60
CA ALA A 346 74.14 63.81 69.77
C ALA A 346 72.84 63.70 70.57
N LEU A 347 71.73 64.22 70.03
CA LEU A 347 70.42 64.15 70.68
C LEU A 347 69.85 62.74 70.54
N ALA A 348 69.52 62.09 71.67
CA ALA A 348 68.78 60.83 71.66
C ALA A 348 67.37 61.00 71.07
N ALA A 349 66.87 59.96 70.40
CA ALA A 349 65.57 59.94 69.74
C ALA A 349 64.40 59.87 70.73
N GLY A 350 63.21 60.31 70.30
CA GLY A 350 61.96 60.28 71.06
C GLY A 350 61.97 61.08 72.36
N THR A 351 62.94 61.98 72.50
CA THR A 351 63.30 62.59 73.78
C THR A 351 62.97 64.08 73.75
N ARG A 352 62.27 64.55 74.79
CA ARG A 352 61.94 65.96 74.96
C ARG A 352 63.11 66.71 75.57
N TYR A 353 63.52 67.79 74.92
CA TYR A 353 64.62 68.66 75.33
C TYR A 353 64.12 70.09 75.58
N PHE A 354 64.66 70.73 76.60
CA PHE A 354 64.42 72.13 76.94
C PHE A 354 65.70 72.94 76.73
N VAL A 355 65.59 74.15 76.15
CA VAL A 355 66.71 75.05 75.92
C VAL A 355 66.63 76.21 76.89
N THR A 356 67.52 76.21 77.89
CA THR A 356 67.54 77.24 78.94
C THR A 356 68.64 78.25 78.67
N VAL A 357 68.27 79.47 78.31
CA VAL A 357 69.16 80.62 78.08
C VAL A 357 69.26 81.42 79.39
N ALA A 358 70.44 81.45 80.01
CA ALA A 358 70.62 82.23 81.24
C ALA A 358 70.55 83.75 80.95
N ARG A 359 70.02 84.52 81.90
CA ARG A 359 69.92 85.99 81.82
C ARG A 359 71.28 86.62 81.51
N GLY A 360 71.32 87.52 80.54
CA GLY A 360 72.53 88.23 80.12
C GLY A 360 73.51 87.44 79.25
N SER A 361 73.22 86.20 78.89
CA SER A 361 74.02 85.42 77.93
C SER A 361 74.04 86.02 76.52
N ILE A 362 73.00 86.79 76.17
CA ILE A 362 72.83 87.51 74.90
C ILE A 362 72.50 88.97 75.22
N LYS A 363 72.93 89.88 74.34
CA LYS A 363 72.65 91.32 74.38
C LYS A 363 72.31 91.85 72.99
N ASP A 364 71.68 93.01 72.92
CA ASP A 364 71.56 93.80 71.69
C ASP A 364 72.87 94.55 71.38
N ALA A 365 72.87 95.41 70.35
CA ALA A 365 74.02 96.25 70.00
C ALA A 365 74.36 97.34 71.05
N ASP A 366 73.36 97.96 71.68
CA ASP A 366 73.52 99.07 72.65
C ASP A 366 73.93 98.58 74.06
N GLY A 367 73.77 97.28 74.34
CA GLY A 367 74.26 96.57 75.52
C GLY A 367 73.20 96.03 76.48
N ASN A 368 71.90 96.16 76.19
CA ASN A 368 70.82 95.68 77.06
C ASN A 368 70.80 94.15 77.08
N ALA A 369 70.57 93.57 78.26
CA ALA A 369 70.77 92.16 78.53
C ALA A 369 69.46 91.37 78.42
N TYR A 370 69.43 90.33 77.58
CA TYR A 370 68.26 89.44 77.48
C TYR A 370 67.86 88.90 78.86
N ALA A 371 66.56 88.95 79.17
CA ALA A 371 66.01 88.54 80.46
C ALA A 371 66.30 87.07 80.82
N GLY A 372 66.59 86.23 79.81
CA GLY A 372 66.73 84.79 79.94
C GLY A 372 65.38 84.07 79.83
N ASN A 373 65.40 82.83 79.37
CA ASN A 373 64.21 82.00 79.24
C ASN A 373 64.55 80.51 79.42
N ASN A 374 63.61 79.75 79.96
CA ASN A 374 63.67 78.31 80.19
C ASN A 374 62.42 77.56 79.70
N THR A 375 61.48 78.21 79.01
CA THR A 375 60.25 77.56 78.52
C THR A 375 60.43 76.83 77.19
N TYR A 376 61.35 77.29 76.33
CA TYR A 376 61.50 76.75 74.97
C TYR A 376 61.88 75.26 74.99
N ASP A 377 61.08 74.44 74.31
CA ASP A 377 61.28 73.00 74.25
C ASP A 377 60.98 72.41 72.87
N PHE A 378 61.52 71.23 72.61
CA PHE A 378 61.17 70.42 71.46
C PHE A 378 61.35 68.94 71.78
N THR A 379 60.64 68.07 71.08
CA THR A 379 60.83 66.62 71.15
C THR A 379 61.50 66.15 69.87
N THR A 380 62.65 65.48 69.98
CA THR A 380 63.24 64.79 68.83
C THR A 380 62.24 63.82 68.23
N ALA A 381 62.37 63.60 66.91
CA ALA A 381 61.75 62.45 66.27
C ALA A 381 62.03 61.22 67.13
N GLY A 382 61.00 60.40 67.35
CA GLY A 382 61.23 59.04 67.81
C GLY A 382 62.27 58.36 66.93
N VAL A 383 62.67 57.16 67.34
CA VAL A 383 62.56 56.10 66.35
C VAL A 383 61.06 56.00 66.02
N PHE A 384 60.61 56.86 65.10
CA PHE A 384 59.50 56.50 64.24
C PHE A 384 59.98 55.21 63.60
N ASP A 385 59.35 54.10 63.93
CA ASP A 385 59.56 52.97 63.08
C ASP A 385 59.04 53.36 61.70
N ASN A 386 59.94 53.31 60.73
CA ASN A 386 59.67 53.47 59.31
C ASN A 386 60.10 52.18 58.58
N VAL A 387 60.55 51.16 59.33
CA VAL A 387 60.79 49.83 58.82
C VAL A 387 59.43 49.14 58.81
N ALA A 388 58.99 48.70 57.64
CA ALA A 388 57.82 47.84 57.57
C ALA A 388 58.14 46.49 58.20
N PRO A 389 57.21 45.88 58.99
CA PRO A 389 57.46 44.61 59.64
C PRO A 389 57.74 43.53 58.59
N THR A 390 58.88 42.84 58.73
CA THR A 390 59.34 41.78 57.82
C THR A 390 59.14 40.41 58.45
N VAL A 391 58.82 39.38 57.66
CA VAL A 391 58.74 38.01 58.19
C VAL A 391 60.16 37.46 58.38
N THR A 392 60.44 36.98 59.60
CA THR A 392 61.71 36.36 59.99
C THR A 392 61.67 34.84 59.92
N THR A 393 60.52 34.22 60.23
CA THR A 393 60.29 32.77 60.04
C THR A 393 58.86 32.45 59.66
N PHE A 394 58.70 31.37 58.89
CA PHE A 394 57.43 30.70 58.62
C PHE A 394 57.37 29.35 59.36
N SER A 395 56.19 28.95 59.80
CA SER A 395 55.88 27.59 60.27
C SER A 395 54.52 27.16 59.70
N PRO A 396 54.39 26.15 58.83
CA PRO A 396 55.45 25.38 58.17
C PRO A 396 56.58 26.23 57.57
N ALA A 397 57.78 25.68 57.46
CA ALA A 397 58.87 26.38 56.80
C ALA A 397 58.55 26.61 55.32
N ASP A 398 59.09 27.68 54.74
CA ASP A 398 58.92 27.98 53.31
C ASP A 398 59.52 26.85 52.45
N GLY A 399 58.76 26.35 51.48
CA GLY A 399 59.10 25.16 50.69
C GLY A 399 59.00 23.81 51.43
N ALA A 400 58.45 23.75 52.65
CA ALA A 400 58.34 22.50 53.40
C ALA A 400 57.42 21.49 52.70
N SER A 401 57.77 20.20 52.75
CA SER A 401 56.94 19.09 52.28
C SER A 401 56.59 18.14 53.42
N GLY A 402 55.55 17.32 53.24
CA GLY A 402 55.09 16.39 54.27
C GLY A 402 54.35 17.05 55.44
N VAL A 403 53.81 18.26 55.24
CA VAL A 403 53.09 19.01 56.28
C VAL A 403 51.77 18.32 56.62
N ALA A 404 51.44 18.16 57.91
CA ALA A 404 50.14 17.63 58.31
C ALA A 404 48.99 18.60 57.94
N ALA A 405 47.89 18.08 57.39
CA ALA A 405 46.72 18.83 56.93
C ALA A 405 46.05 19.77 57.95
N SER A 406 46.36 19.60 59.25
CA SER A 406 45.85 20.37 60.39
C SER A 406 46.90 21.27 61.04
N SER A 407 48.11 21.39 60.48
CA SER A 407 49.18 22.25 61.02
C SER A 407 48.74 23.72 61.03
N PRO A 408 48.91 24.46 62.16
CA PRO A 408 48.67 25.90 62.19
C PRO A 408 49.72 26.61 61.31
N ILE A 409 49.27 27.62 60.57
CA ILE A 409 50.13 28.42 59.68
C ILE A 409 50.53 29.67 60.45
N THR A 410 51.82 29.84 60.71
CA THR A 410 52.35 30.89 61.58
C THR A 410 53.43 31.70 60.86
N LEU A 411 53.32 33.03 60.94
CA LEU A 411 54.30 34.01 60.45
C LEU A 411 54.88 34.76 61.65
N THR A 412 56.20 34.71 61.83
CA THR A 412 56.91 35.48 62.86
C THR A 412 57.55 36.70 62.23
N PHE A 413 57.33 37.89 62.77
CA PHE A 413 57.82 39.16 62.23
C PHE A 413 59.05 39.70 62.98
N SER A 414 59.72 40.71 62.41
CA SER A 414 60.83 41.47 63.00
C SER A 414 60.46 42.15 64.32
N GLU A 415 59.17 42.44 64.52
CA GLU A 415 58.64 43.30 65.56
C GLU A 415 57.15 42.99 65.83
N SER A 416 56.56 43.66 66.83
CA SER A 416 55.15 43.46 67.19
C SER A 416 54.19 43.94 66.10
N VAL A 417 53.27 43.06 65.67
CA VAL A 417 52.34 43.31 64.56
C VAL A 417 50.87 43.29 65.00
N GLN A 418 50.05 44.05 64.29
CA GLN A 418 48.61 44.19 64.48
C GLN A 418 47.85 44.11 63.14
N ARG A 419 46.53 44.01 63.24
CA ARG A 419 45.61 43.99 62.10
C ARG A 419 45.69 45.29 61.29
N GLY A 420 45.88 45.15 59.98
CA GLY A 420 45.71 46.22 59.01
C GLY A 420 44.38 46.12 58.26
N SER A 421 44.40 46.42 56.97
CA SER A 421 43.26 46.37 56.05
C SER A 421 43.69 45.71 54.75
N GLY A 422 43.08 44.57 54.39
CA GLY A 422 43.45 43.79 53.23
C GLY A 422 43.36 42.28 53.51
N LEU A 423 43.39 41.50 52.42
CA LEU A 423 43.17 40.07 52.46
C LEU A 423 44.44 39.26 52.80
N LEU A 424 44.23 38.22 53.61
CA LEU A 424 45.09 37.05 53.69
C LEU A 424 44.37 35.88 53.02
N GLN A 425 45.05 35.15 52.15
CA GLN A 425 44.46 34.05 51.39
C GLN A 425 45.36 32.83 51.39
N ILE A 426 44.76 31.66 51.52
CA ILE A 426 45.41 30.37 51.29
C ILE A 426 44.98 29.92 49.90
N ARG A 427 45.96 29.68 49.02
CA ARG A 427 45.77 29.34 47.60
C ARG A 427 46.39 27.99 47.27
N LEU A 428 45.79 27.27 46.32
CA LEU A 428 46.31 25.99 45.82
C LEU A 428 47.17 26.20 44.57
N ASP A 429 48.17 25.33 44.40
CA ASP A 429 49.11 25.16 43.27
C ASP A 429 50.06 26.32 42.99
N SER A 430 49.62 27.58 43.16
CA SER A 430 50.44 28.78 42.94
C SER A 430 49.91 29.99 43.69
N ALA A 431 50.75 31.02 43.82
CA ALA A 431 50.41 32.31 44.41
C ALA A 431 49.24 33.05 43.72
N THR A 432 48.94 32.72 42.47
CA THR A 432 47.78 33.24 41.71
C THR A 432 46.66 32.22 41.53
N GLY A 433 46.87 30.98 41.99
CA GLY A 433 45.94 29.86 41.87
C GLY A 433 44.71 29.97 42.77
N THR A 434 43.90 28.90 42.75
CA THR A 434 42.57 28.84 43.38
C THR A 434 42.62 29.25 44.85
N VAL A 435 41.86 30.29 45.21
CA VAL A 435 41.68 30.69 46.62
C VAL A 435 40.86 29.60 47.33
N VAL A 436 41.52 28.86 48.21
CA VAL A 436 40.89 27.84 49.04
C VAL A 436 40.24 28.50 50.25
N GLU A 437 40.90 29.51 50.84
CA GLU A 437 40.34 30.31 51.93
C GLU A 437 40.76 31.78 51.81
N SER A 438 39.88 32.70 52.22
CA SER A 438 40.09 34.14 52.18
C SER A 438 39.66 34.77 53.51
N MET A 439 40.48 35.65 54.07
CA MET A 439 40.28 36.26 55.39
C MET A 439 40.60 37.76 55.31
N GLU A 440 39.64 38.61 55.68
CA GLU A 440 39.94 40.03 55.89
C GLU A 440 40.74 40.21 57.19
N ALA A 441 41.83 40.97 57.11
CA ALA A 441 42.69 41.19 58.27
C ALA A 441 42.00 41.96 59.39
N ALA A 442 41.06 42.84 59.05
CA ALA A 442 40.41 43.76 59.99
C ALA A 442 39.60 43.03 61.08
N ASP A 443 38.88 41.98 60.72
CA ASP A 443 37.85 41.36 61.58
C ASP A 443 37.90 39.83 61.68
N SER A 444 38.59 39.11 60.77
CA SER A 444 38.55 37.65 60.74
C SER A 444 39.02 37.02 62.06
N ASN A 445 38.13 36.28 62.72
CA ASN A 445 38.39 35.58 63.98
C ASN A 445 39.36 34.39 63.83
N ARG A 446 39.75 34.04 62.60
CA ARG A 446 40.71 32.98 62.26
C ARG A 446 42.18 33.42 62.29
N LEU A 447 42.41 34.72 62.50
CA LEU A 447 43.72 35.35 62.61
C LEU A 447 43.99 35.72 64.08
N SER A 448 45.07 35.18 64.66
CA SER A 448 45.51 35.52 66.01
C SER A 448 46.83 36.27 65.97
N PHE A 449 46.85 37.50 66.49
CA PHE A 449 48.04 38.34 66.57
C PHE A 449 48.53 38.38 68.02
N ALA A 450 49.76 37.90 68.26
CA ALA A 450 50.36 37.80 69.58
C ALA A 450 51.81 38.28 69.54
N GLY A 451 52.07 39.50 70.00
CA GLY A 451 53.39 40.12 69.91
C GLY A 451 53.82 40.27 68.44
N ASN A 452 54.95 39.68 68.08
CA ASN A 452 55.46 39.63 66.70
C ASN A 452 54.94 38.44 65.88
N THR A 453 53.99 37.66 66.39
CA THR A 453 53.54 36.42 65.74
C THR A 453 52.09 36.54 65.25
N LEU A 454 51.87 36.20 63.98
CA LEU A 454 50.54 35.92 63.42
C LEU A 454 50.35 34.42 63.29
N THR A 455 49.30 33.88 63.92
CA THR A 455 48.80 32.51 63.66
C THR A 455 47.53 32.59 62.83
N ILE A 456 47.53 31.92 61.69
CA ILE A 456 46.41 31.71 60.78
C ILE A 456 45.88 30.29 61.01
N THR A 457 44.60 30.18 61.40
CA THR A 457 43.93 28.87 61.60
C THR A 457 43.04 28.58 60.40
N PRO A 458 43.32 27.56 59.56
CA PRO A 458 42.41 27.10 58.51
C PRO A 458 40.99 26.82 59.04
N SER A 459 39.94 27.10 58.25
CA SER A 459 38.55 26.76 58.61
C SER A 459 38.17 25.33 58.24
N ALA A 460 38.86 24.73 57.28
CA ALA A 460 38.87 23.30 57.01
C ALA A 460 40.30 22.75 57.07
N THR A 461 40.45 21.43 57.25
CA THR A 461 41.72 20.75 57.02
C THR A 461 42.12 20.88 55.55
N LEU A 462 43.39 21.22 55.30
CA LEU A 462 43.94 21.33 53.95
C LEU A 462 43.98 19.95 53.28
N THR A 463 43.87 19.88 51.94
CA THR A 463 43.77 18.61 51.23
C THR A 463 45.12 17.90 51.10
N SER A 464 45.10 16.57 51.21
CA SER A 464 46.23 15.66 50.94
C SER A 464 46.95 16.04 49.65
N GLY A 465 48.29 15.98 49.65
CA GLY A 465 49.14 16.29 48.49
C GLY A 465 49.12 17.75 48.00
N GLY A 466 48.23 18.60 48.52
CA GLY A 466 48.07 19.97 48.04
C GLY A 466 49.30 20.82 48.30
N LYS A 467 49.81 21.49 47.24
CA LYS A 467 50.77 22.57 47.39
C LYS A 467 50.03 23.88 47.64
N TYR A 468 50.32 24.51 48.77
CA TYR A 468 49.64 25.70 49.27
C TYR A 468 50.56 26.92 49.28
N PHE A 469 50.02 28.05 48.83
CA PHE A 469 50.64 29.37 48.90
C PHE A 469 49.84 30.25 49.86
N VAL A 470 50.52 30.94 50.77
CA VAL A 470 49.89 31.86 51.73
C VAL A 470 50.17 33.28 51.29
N THR A 471 49.22 33.88 50.58
CA THR A 471 49.35 35.25 50.08
C THR A 471 48.80 36.25 51.08
N VAL A 472 49.62 37.21 51.50
CA VAL A 472 49.25 38.33 52.37
C VAL A 472 49.29 39.60 51.53
N ALA A 473 48.18 40.33 51.43
CA ALA A 473 48.13 41.60 50.71
C ALA A 473 48.92 42.69 51.45
N SER A 474 49.51 43.63 50.69
CA SER A 474 50.14 44.82 51.26
C SER A 474 49.14 45.59 52.13
N GLY A 475 49.54 45.97 53.33
CA GLY A 475 48.68 46.66 54.30
C GLY A 475 47.69 45.79 55.07
N ALA A 476 47.57 44.48 54.78
CA ALA A 476 46.78 43.56 55.59
C ALA A 476 47.36 43.39 57.01
N ILE A 477 48.68 43.51 57.16
CA ILE A 477 49.38 43.51 58.44
C ILE A 477 50.13 44.84 58.56
N LYS A 478 50.25 45.37 59.78
CA LYS A 478 51.07 46.54 60.08
C LYS A 478 51.71 46.40 61.47
N ASP A 479 52.79 47.13 61.74
CA ASP A 479 53.38 47.20 63.08
C ASP A 479 52.56 48.11 64.02
N MET A 480 53.03 48.31 65.25
CA MET A 480 52.35 49.13 66.26
C MET A 480 52.41 50.65 66.03
N ALA A 481 53.42 51.16 65.31
CA ALA A 481 53.50 52.55 64.86
C ALA A 481 52.64 52.80 63.61
N GLY A 482 52.47 51.78 62.77
CA GLY A 482 51.47 51.70 61.70
C GLY A 482 52.02 51.48 60.30
N ASN A 483 53.30 51.16 60.10
CA ASN A 483 53.82 50.88 58.76
C ASN A 483 53.27 49.58 58.23
N VAL A 484 52.91 49.59 56.94
CA VAL A 484 52.29 48.45 56.29
C VAL A 484 53.33 47.39 55.94
N TYR A 485 53.08 46.14 56.34
CA TYR A 485 53.77 45.01 55.74
C TYR A 485 53.50 45.05 54.23
N ALA A 486 54.57 44.98 53.42
CA ALA A 486 54.47 44.95 51.96
C ALA A 486 53.71 43.72 51.41
N GLY A 487 53.46 42.72 52.26
CA GLY A 487 52.82 41.47 51.91
C GLY A 487 53.82 40.38 51.51
N THR A 488 53.28 39.21 51.19
CA THR A 488 54.03 38.13 50.53
C THR A 488 53.13 37.37 49.57
N THR A 489 53.74 36.87 48.50
CA THR A 489 53.15 35.92 47.56
C THR A 489 54.01 34.67 47.38
N THR A 490 55.15 34.57 48.07
CA THR A 490 56.15 33.51 47.85
C THR A 490 56.05 32.36 48.85
N TYR A 491 55.50 32.60 50.04
CA TYR A 491 55.46 31.59 51.10
C TYR A 491 54.61 30.39 50.66
N ASP A 492 55.26 29.24 50.50
CA ASP A 492 54.61 27.98 50.14
C ASP A 492 54.98 26.79 51.03
N PHE A 493 54.11 25.77 51.03
CA PHE A 493 54.38 24.46 51.60
C PHE A 493 53.50 23.40 50.93
N MET A 494 53.87 22.12 51.03
CA MET A 494 53.12 20.98 50.51
C MET A 494 52.62 20.11 51.67
N VAL A 495 51.30 19.92 51.72
CA VAL A 495 50.66 18.97 52.64
C VAL A 495 51.08 17.56 52.25
N ALA A 496 51.34 16.71 53.25
CA ALA A 496 51.70 15.31 53.05
C ALA A 496 50.66 14.62 52.15
N ASP A 497 51.11 13.85 51.17
CA ASP A 497 50.20 12.94 50.49
C ASP A 497 50.03 11.66 51.31
N THR A 498 48.78 11.41 51.69
CA THR A 498 48.30 10.23 52.41
C THR A 498 47.22 9.50 51.63
N THR A 499 46.86 10.00 50.44
CA THR A 499 45.92 9.34 49.54
C THR A 499 46.65 8.27 48.73
N ALA A 500 45.99 7.13 48.52
CA ALA A 500 46.50 6.09 47.63
C ALA A 500 46.04 6.39 46.19
N PRO A 501 46.87 6.10 45.18
CA PRO A 501 46.53 6.41 43.79
C PRO A 501 45.30 5.60 43.37
N ALA A 502 44.30 6.30 42.86
CA ALA A 502 43.02 5.77 42.42
C ALA A 502 42.90 5.81 40.89
N VAL A 503 42.33 4.75 40.30
CA VAL A 503 42.08 4.70 38.85
C VAL A 503 40.96 5.67 38.48
N THR A 504 41.22 6.57 37.53
CA THR A 504 40.26 7.53 36.97
C THR A 504 39.62 7.04 35.68
N THR A 505 40.36 6.27 34.86
CA THR A 505 39.82 5.65 33.64
C THR A 505 40.44 4.28 33.38
N PHE A 506 39.63 3.36 32.91
CA PHE A 506 40.07 2.11 32.28
C PHE A 506 39.98 2.24 30.75
N THR A 507 40.88 1.62 30.00
CA THR A 507 40.80 1.44 28.54
C THR A 507 41.26 0.02 28.19
N PRO A 508 40.38 -0.92 27.79
CA PRO A 508 38.92 -0.78 27.64
C PRO A 508 38.21 -0.24 28.88
N ALA A 509 37.10 0.47 28.70
CA ALA A 509 36.29 0.91 29.83
C ALA A 509 35.77 -0.29 30.65
N ASP A 510 35.47 -0.05 31.92
CA ASP A 510 34.86 -1.05 32.81
C ASP A 510 33.50 -1.49 32.26
N GLY A 511 33.24 -2.80 32.17
CA GLY A 511 32.05 -3.34 31.50
C GLY A 511 32.01 -3.17 29.97
N ALA A 512 33.10 -2.78 29.32
CA ALA A 512 33.11 -2.56 27.87
C ALA A 512 32.90 -3.87 27.09
N ASN A 513 31.99 -3.85 26.11
CA ASN A 513 31.78 -4.94 25.17
C ASN A 513 32.35 -4.57 23.80
N GLY A 514 32.72 -5.57 22.99
CA GLY A 514 33.26 -5.32 21.64
C GLY A 514 34.76 -5.02 21.60
N VAL A 515 35.52 -5.38 22.63
CA VAL A 515 36.97 -5.09 22.72
C VAL A 515 37.75 -5.93 21.71
N VAL A 516 38.59 -5.30 20.86
CA VAL A 516 39.45 -6.06 19.94
C VAL A 516 40.43 -6.94 20.71
N VAL A 517 40.62 -8.19 20.25
CA VAL A 517 41.38 -9.23 20.97
C VAL A 517 42.85 -8.87 21.27
N SER A 518 43.43 -7.96 20.49
CA SER A 518 44.80 -7.43 20.62
C SER A 518 44.87 -6.10 21.37
N ALA A 519 43.82 -5.72 22.11
CA ALA A 519 43.80 -4.47 22.87
C ALA A 519 44.77 -4.49 24.06
N ASN A 520 45.60 -3.45 24.15
CA ASN A 520 46.29 -3.12 25.40
C ASN A 520 45.27 -2.73 26.46
N ILE A 521 45.48 -3.19 27.69
CA ILE A 521 44.71 -2.83 28.87
C ILE A 521 45.43 -1.67 29.55
N VAL A 522 44.77 -0.53 29.75
CA VAL A 522 45.37 0.70 30.30
C VAL A 522 44.55 1.21 31.47
N LEU A 523 45.21 1.43 32.60
CA LEU A 523 44.66 2.07 33.80
C LEU A 523 45.31 3.45 33.94
N THR A 524 44.52 4.51 33.86
CA THR A 524 44.97 5.87 34.17
C THR A 524 44.63 6.19 35.61
N PHE A 525 45.57 6.74 36.38
CA PHE A 525 45.38 7.14 37.77
C PHE A 525 45.16 8.65 37.90
N ASN A 526 44.64 9.10 39.05
CA ASN A 526 44.48 10.52 39.40
C ASN A 526 45.82 11.26 39.55
N GLU A 527 46.92 10.53 39.70
CA GLU A 527 48.25 11.04 40.09
C GLU A 527 49.39 10.21 39.48
N LEU A 528 50.63 10.67 39.63
CA LEU A 528 51.81 10.00 39.07
C LEU A 528 52.15 8.71 39.82
N ILE A 529 52.39 7.63 39.08
CA ILE A 529 52.57 6.28 39.65
C ILE A 529 53.96 5.68 39.40
N GLN A 530 54.38 4.80 40.31
CA GLN A 530 55.56 3.95 40.18
C GLN A 530 55.21 2.47 40.38
N LYS A 531 56.10 1.59 39.90
CA LYS A 531 55.99 0.14 40.10
C LYS A 531 56.16 -0.18 41.58
N GLY A 532 55.18 -0.88 42.15
CA GLY A 532 55.24 -1.46 43.48
C GLY A 532 55.71 -2.91 43.43
N THR A 533 54.95 -3.79 44.07
CA THR A 533 55.28 -5.22 44.23
C THR A 533 54.02 -6.06 44.17
N GLY A 534 54.03 -7.14 43.37
CA GLY A 534 52.93 -8.10 43.27
C GLY A 534 52.47 -8.35 41.85
N ASN A 535 51.42 -9.15 41.70
CA ASN A 535 50.93 -9.62 40.42
C ASN A 535 49.70 -8.83 39.93
N ILE A 536 49.65 -8.68 38.61
CA ILE A 536 48.46 -8.37 37.83
C ILE A 536 48.02 -9.69 37.19
N GLU A 537 46.73 -10.03 37.23
CA GLU A 537 46.22 -11.27 36.63
C GLU A 537 45.01 -10.99 35.75
N ILE A 538 45.05 -11.49 34.52
CA ILE A 538 43.91 -11.54 33.61
C ILE A 538 43.20 -12.87 33.85
N ARG A 539 41.89 -12.84 34.10
CA ARG A 539 41.06 -13.99 34.50
C ARG A 539 39.82 -14.10 33.62
N LEU A 540 39.34 -15.33 33.40
CA LEU A 540 38.20 -15.62 32.54
C LEU A 540 36.89 -15.75 33.35
N ASP A 541 35.80 -15.21 32.80
CA ASP A 541 34.40 -15.31 33.27
C ASP A 541 34.08 -14.76 34.69
N SER A 542 35.07 -14.56 35.57
CA SER A 542 34.91 -13.95 36.89
C SER A 542 36.25 -13.52 37.52
N ALA A 543 36.19 -12.58 38.48
CA ALA A 543 37.34 -12.13 39.26
C ALA A 543 38.07 -13.24 40.06
N THR A 544 37.39 -14.35 40.34
CA THR A 544 37.95 -15.56 40.99
C THR A 544 38.13 -16.73 40.01
N GLY A 545 37.83 -16.52 38.73
CA GLY A 545 37.87 -17.52 37.66
C GLY A 545 39.28 -17.88 37.22
N THR A 546 39.36 -18.73 36.20
CA THR A 546 40.61 -19.27 35.65
C THR A 546 41.56 -18.15 35.24
N VAL A 547 42.79 -18.17 35.76
CA VAL A 547 43.85 -17.25 35.33
C VAL A 547 44.25 -17.58 33.89
N VAL A 548 44.22 -16.56 33.04
CA VAL A 548 44.61 -16.57 31.64
C VAL A 548 46.08 -16.16 31.52
N GLU A 549 46.47 -15.11 32.23
CA GLU A 549 47.86 -14.67 32.35
C GLU A 549 48.14 -14.03 33.72
N THR A 550 49.34 -14.26 34.25
CA THR A 550 49.88 -13.58 35.44
C THR A 550 51.09 -12.75 35.02
N LEU A 551 51.07 -11.45 35.32
CA LEU A 551 52.18 -10.53 35.08
C LEU A 551 52.71 -9.99 36.43
N ASP A 552 53.98 -10.23 36.74
CA ASP A 552 54.66 -9.55 37.85
C ASP A 552 54.86 -8.07 37.47
N VAL A 553 54.33 -7.15 38.28
CA VAL A 553 54.40 -5.73 38.01
C VAL A 553 55.84 -5.23 37.87
N ALA A 554 56.80 -5.84 38.58
CA ALA A 554 58.20 -5.46 38.54
C ALA A 554 58.90 -5.99 37.28
N THR A 555 58.78 -7.29 36.98
CA THR A 555 59.61 -7.97 35.97
C THR A 555 58.96 -8.25 34.61
N SER A 556 57.62 -8.28 34.50
CA SER A 556 56.96 -8.61 33.24
C SER A 556 57.13 -7.52 32.17
N ARG A 557 57.55 -7.94 30.97
CA ARG A 557 57.72 -7.06 29.79
C ARG A 557 56.41 -6.48 29.26
N GLY A 558 55.28 -7.11 29.56
CA GLY A 558 53.93 -6.60 29.28
C GLY A 558 53.49 -5.46 30.20
N VAL A 559 54.25 -5.12 31.25
CA VAL A 559 53.87 -4.09 32.24
C VAL A 559 54.74 -2.84 32.10
N ASN A 560 54.16 -1.78 31.55
CA ASN A 560 54.81 -0.48 31.32
C ASN A 560 54.08 0.64 32.09
N LEU A 561 54.82 1.61 32.63
CA LEU A 561 54.25 2.79 33.30
C LEU A 561 54.78 4.07 32.63
N VAL A 562 53.90 5.02 32.33
CA VAL A 562 54.24 6.33 31.77
C VAL A 562 53.40 7.40 32.46
N GLY A 563 54.01 8.20 33.33
CA GLY A 563 53.33 9.25 34.08
C GLY A 563 52.31 8.69 35.09
N ASN A 564 51.03 8.95 34.85
CA ASN A 564 49.90 8.37 35.59
C ASN A 564 49.26 7.15 34.90
N GLY A 565 49.78 6.71 33.75
CA GLY A 565 49.25 5.58 32.98
C GLY A 565 50.02 4.27 33.25
N LEU A 566 49.30 3.22 33.64
CA LEU A 566 49.76 1.83 33.64
C LEU A 566 49.23 1.14 32.38
N THR A 567 50.12 0.60 31.55
CA THR A 567 49.79 -0.24 30.40
C THR A 567 50.16 -1.70 30.68
N ILE A 568 49.18 -2.58 30.49
CA ILE A 568 49.26 -4.03 30.57
C ILE A 568 49.01 -4.56 29.15
N ASN A 569 50.04 -5.11 28.52
CA ASN A 569 49.95 -5.79 27.23
C ASN A 569 50.01 -7.31 27.47
N PRO A 570 48.95 -8.08 27.16
CA PRO A 570 48.98 -9.54 27.22
C PRO A 570 50.11 -10.15 26.37
N SER A 571 50.58 -11.33 26.76
CA SER A 571 51.64 -12.06 26.04
C SER A 571 51.17 -12.68 24.71
N ALA A 572 49.86 -12.80 24.51
CA ALA A 572 49.19 -13.23 23.29
C ALA A 572 47.79 -12.58 23.18
N ASP A 573 47.24 -12.49 21.98
CA ASP A 573 45.87 -12.00 21.75
C ASP A 573 44.85 -12.82 22.56
N LEU A 574 43.87 -12.12 23.13
CA LEU A 574 42.79 -12.74 23.90
C LEU A 574 41.83 -13.52 22.99
N LEU A 575 41.02 -14.42 23.56
CA LEU A 575 40.00 -15.15 22.79
C LEU A 575 38.81 -14.22 22.51
N ALA A 576 38.28 -14.27 21.29
CA ALA A 576 37.07 -13.52 20.90
C ALA A 576 35.82 -14.01 21.65
N GLY A 577 34.82 -13.14 21.80
CA GLY A 577 33.54 -13.43 22.47
C GLY A 577 33.67 -13.80 23.95
N ARG A 578 34.74 -13.39 24.64
CA ARG A 578 35.04 -13.78 26.04
C ARG A 578 35.08 -12.59 26.99
N HIS A 579 34.55 -12.85 28.19
CA HIS A 579 34.50 -11.92 29.31
C HIS A 579 35.74 -12.12 30.19
N TYR A 580 36.47 -11.03 30.43
CA TYR A 580 37.74 -11.02 31.14
C TYR A 580 37.69 -10.05 32.32
N PHE A 581 38.20 -10.49 33.46
CA PHE A 581 38.48 -9.65 34.63
C PHE A 581 39.98 -9.37 34.72
N VAL A 582 40.35 -8.15 35.08
CA VAL A 582 41.75 -7.76 35.30
C VAL A 582 41.93 -7.41 36.76
N THR A 583 42.58 -8.30 37.50
CA THR A 583 42.79 -8.16 38.94
C THR A 583 44.19 -7.63 39.24
N LEU A 584 44.29 -6.59 40.06
CA LEU A 584 45.54 -6.01 40.53
C LEU A 584 45.61 -6.18 42.05
N ALA A 585 46.62 -6.88 42.55
CA ALA A 585 46.84 -7.01 44.00
C ALA A 585 47.18 -5.65 44.63
N SER A 586 46.85 -5.46 45.92
CA SER A 586 47.23 -4.24 46.64
C SER A 586 48.75 -4.04 46.66
N GLY A 587 49.19 -2.81 46.44
CA GLY A 587 50.61 -2.46 46.39
C GLY A 587 51.35 -2.83 45.11
N THR A 588 50.65 -3.37 44.09
CA THR A 588 51.20 -3.49 42.71
C THR A 588 51.62 -2.14 42.14
N VAL A 589 50.83 -1.11 42.37
CA VAL A 589 51.09 0.28 41.99
C VAL A 589 51.22 1.12 43.26
N LYS A 590 52.06 2.16 43.23
CA LYS A 590 52.19 3.17 44.30
C LYS A 590 52.26 4.56 43.69
N ASP A 591 51.91 5.59 44.46
CA ASP A 591 52.18 6.99 44.10
C ASP A 591 53.68 7.31 44.22
N MET A 592 54.07 8.56 44.00
CA MET A 592 55.45 9.03 44.20
C MET A 592 55.88 9.08 45.69
N MET A 593 54.96 9.14 46.65
CA MET A 593 55.25 9.25 48.08
C MET A 593 55.37 7.88 48.80
N GLY A 594 54.92 6.80 48.15
CA GLY A 594 54.95 5.41 48.64
C GLY A 594 53.59 4.84 49.06
N ASN A 595 52.49 5.61 48.97
CA ASN A 595 51.13 5.15 49.24
C ASN A 595 50.73 4.07 48.23
N ALA A 596 50.26 2.92 48.74
CA ALA A 596 49.97 1.75 47.93
C ALA A 596 48.55 1.79 47.36
N TYR A 597 48.41 1.55 46.05
CA TYR A 597 47.10 1.29 45.45
C TYR A 597 46.43 0.12 46.19
N ILE A 598 45.16 0.30 46.55
CA ILE A 598 44.36 -0.74 47.22
C ILE A 598 44.13 -1.99 46.35
N GLY A 599 44.37 -1.88 45.04
CA GLY A 599 44.12 -2.92 44.05
C GLY A 599 42.72 -2.82 43.44
N THR A 600 42.43 -3.71 42.50
CA THR A 600 41.06 -3.93 42.00
C THR A 600 40.85 -5.40 41.69
N THR A 601 39.62 -5.85 41.90
CA THR A 601 39.13 -7.16 41.44
C THR A 601 37.81 -7.04 40.69
N ALA A 602 37.36 -5.82 40.39
CA ALA A 602 36.05 -5.55 39.79
C ALA A 602 36.14 -5.23 38.29
N TYR A 603 37.30 -4.75 37.82
CA TYR A 603 37.47 -4.28 36.45
C TYR A 603 37.33 -5.43 35.45
N ASP A 604 36.36 -5.30 34.54
CA ASP A 604 36.08 -6.27 33.49
C ASP A 604 35.87 -5.67 32.09
N PHE A 605 35.92 -6.53 31.08
CA PHE A 605 35.48 -6.25 29.70
C PHE A 605 35.19 -7.53 28.92
N THR A 606 34.38 -7.43 27.87
CA THR A 606 34.11 -8.51 26.92
C THR A 606 34.79 -8.22 25.58
N THR A 607 35.61 -9.15 25.10
CA THR A 607 36.16 -9.09 23.74
C THR A 607 35.05 -9.15 22.69
N ALA A 608 35.29 -8.57 21.53
CA ALA A 608 34.38 -8.64 20.40
C ALA A 608 34.11 -10.10 20.05
N ASP A 609 32.83 -10.45 19.91
CA ASP A 609 32.49 -11.60 19.11
C ASP A 609 32.71 -11.27 17.64
N THR A 610 33.43 -12.13 16.94
CA THR A 610 33.71 -12.02 15.50
C THR A 610 33.23 -13.25 14.74
N THR A 611 32.53 -14.16 15.42
CA THR A 611 31.85 -15.29 14.80
C THR A 611 30.48 -14.84 14.30
N ALA A 612 30.07 -15.34 13.12
CA ALA A 612 28.72 -15.13 12.63
C ALA A 612 27.83 -16.28 13.13
N PRO A 613 26.57 -16.01 13.52
CA PRO A 613 25.67 -17.05 14.00
C PRO A 613 25.39 -18.09 12.92
N ILE A 614 25.52 -19.37 13.30
CA ILE A 614 25.37 -20.55 12.44
C ILE A 614 24.12 -21.32 12.86
N VAL A 615 23.28 -21.69 11.88
CA VAL A 615 22.11 -22.55 12.12
C VAL A 615 22.59 -23.94 12.54
N THR A 616 22.16 -24.40 13.71
CA THR A 616 22.45 -25.74 14.25
C THR A 616 21.33 -26.73 13.92
N THR A 617 20.07 -26.29 13.89
CA THR A 617 18.92 -27.11 13.47
C THR A 617 17.85 -26.28 12.76
N PHE A 618 17.21 -26.90 11.76
CA PHE A 618 15.96 -26.46 11.16
C PHE A 618 14.79 -27.28 11.73
N SER A 619 13.64 -26.65 11.93
CA SER A 619 12.36 -27.31 12.26
C SER A 619 11.23 -26.62 11.47
N PRO A 620 10.68 -27.20 10.39
CA PRO A 620 10.98 -28.53 9.82
C PRO A 620 12.46 -28.80 9.53
N ALA A 621 12.87 -30.06 9.62
CA ALA A 621 14.22 -30.44 9.23
C ALA A 621 14.46 -30.16 7.73
N ASP A 622 15.70 -29.85 7.36
CA ASP A 622 16.08 -29.62 5.97
C ASP A 622 15.85 -30.89 5.13
N GLY A 623 15.19 -30.75 3.99
CA GLY A 623 14.71 -31.85 3.13
C GLY A 623 13.52 -32.66 3.69
N ALA A 624 12.88 -32.25 4.80
CA ALA A 624 11.77 -33.01 5.38
C ALA A 624 10.57 -33.11 4.42
N SER A 625 10.04 -34.32 4.20
CA SER A 625 9.05 -34.61 3.16
C SER A 625 7.58 -34.64 3.61
N VAL A 626 7.31 -34.55 4.92
CA VAL A 626 5.96 -34.70 5.50
C VAL A 626 5.77 -33.69 6.63
N VAL A 627 5.51 -32.43 6.28
CA VAL A 627 5.32 -31.30 7.21
C VAL A 627 3.85 -30.90 7.29
N ALA A 628 3.29 -30.68 8.49
CA ALA A 628 1.93 -30.15 8.60
C ALA A 628 1.87 -28.72 8.03
N PRO A 629 0.92 -28.37 7.14
CA PRO A 629 0.93 -27.04 6.47
C PRO A 629 0.83 -25.81 7.41
N GLY A 630 0.37 -26.02 8.66
CA GLY A 630 0.36 -25.00 9.72
C GLY A 630 1.60 -24.98 10.62
N SER A 631 2.67 -25.72 10.31
CA SER A 631 3.91 -25.73 11.09
C SER A 631 4.64 -24.39 11.00
N ALA A 632 4.93 -23.79 12.15
CA ALA A 632 5.89 -22.68 12.23
C ALA A 632 7.30 -23.16 11.83
N ILE A 633 8.03 -22.31 11.12
CA ILE A 633 9.35 -22.59 10.58
C ILE A 633 10.38 -21.98 11.53
N VAL A 634 11.08 -22.82 12.28
CA VAL A 634 12.06 -22.41 13.31
C VAL A 634 13.48 -22.73 12.85
N LEU A 635 14.38 -21.76 12.97
CA LEU A 635 15.82 -21.94 12.83
C LEU A 635 16.46 -21.69 14.20
N THR A 636 17.17 -22.69 14.72
CA THR A 636 17.96 -22.57 15.94
C THR A 636 19.41 -22.32 15.57
N PHE A 637 20.04 -21.34 16.20
CA PHE A 637 21.43 -20.96 16.02
C PHE A 637 22.30 -21.45 17.19
N ASN A 638 23.62 -21.44 17.03
CA ASN A 638 24.57 -21.76 18.12
C ASN A 638 24.54 -20.73 19.26
N GLU A 639 24.02 -19.52 19.00
CA GLU A 639 24.07 -18.35 19.87
C GLU A 639 22.78 -17.50 19.75
N PRO A 640 22.53 -16.53 20.66
CA PRO A 640 21.35 -15.68 20.60
C PRO A 640 21.31 -14.75 19.37
N VAL A 641 20.16 -14.69 18.70
CA VAL A 641 19.97 -13.94 17.45
C VAL A 641 18.90 -12.85 17.55
N GLN A 642 19.03 -11.83 16.69
CA GLN A 642 18.13 -10.70 16.56
C GLN A 642 17.83 -10.35 15.10
N LYS A 643 16.90 -9.41 14.92
CA LYS A 643 16.48 -8.88 13.63
C LYS A 643 17.63 -8.19 12.89
N GLY A 644 17.87 -8.63 11.66
CA GLY A 644 18.83 -8.02 10.74
C GLY A 644 18.16 -7.09 9.72
N THR A 645 18.72 -7.08 8.51
CA THR A 645 18.32 -6.22 7.39
C THR A 645 18.24 -7.03 6.10
N GLY A 646 17.18 -6.85 5.32
CA GLY A 646 16.92 -7.63 4.10
C GLY A 646 15.58 -8.33 4.15
N THR A 647 15.31 -9.21 3.18
CA THR A 647 13.98 -9.81 2.98
C THR A 647 14.08 -11.33 2.96
N ILE A 648 13.49 -11.98 3.96
CA ILE A 648 13.33 -13.43 4.02
C ILE A 648 12.15 -13.81 3.12
N GLN A 649 12.28 -14.88 2.33
CA GLN A 649 11.28 -15.26 1.33
C GLN A 649 10.94 -16.74 1.39
N ILE A 650 9.64 -17.05 1.33
CA ILE A 650 9.12 -18.41 1.16
C ILE A 650 8.74 -18.57 -0.32
N ARG A 651 9.20 -19.64 -0.96
CA ARG A 651 9.02 -19.90 -2.41
C ARG A 651 8.63 -21.35 -2.67
N THR A 652 7.86 -21.64 -3.73
CA THR A 652 7.53 -23.03 -4.09
C THR A 652 8.50 -23.63 -5.12
N GLY A 653 8.73 -24.94 -5.02
CA GLY A 653 9.42 -25.79 -6.01
C GLY A 653 10.94 -25.61 -6.08
N SER A 654 11.45 -24.39 -5.96
CA SER A 654 12.89 -24.07 -5.88
C SER A 654 13.12 -22.74 -5.15
N ALA A 655 14.36 -22.48 -4.73
CA ALA A 655 14.78 -21.19 -4.17
C ALA A 655 14.64 -19.98 -5.12
N THR A 656 14.40 -20.22 -6.41
CA THR A 656 14.10 -19.19 -7.42
C THR A 656 12.67 -19.28 -7.97
N GLY A 657 11.86 -20.20 -7.45
CA GLY A 657 10.48 -20.44 -7.88
C GLY A 657 9.48 -19.37 -7.41
N PRO A 658 8.17 -19.59 -7.65
CA PRO A 658 7.12 -18.61 -7.33
C PRO A 658 7.19 -18.12 -5.88
N LEU A 659 7.06 -16.81 -5.70
CA LEU A 659 7.07 -16.17 -4.38
C LEU A 659 5.73 -16.42 -3.68
N VAL A 660 5.78 -16.93 -2.45
CA VAL A 660 4.62 -17.26 -1.60
C VAL A 660 4.44 -16.16 -0.55
N GLU A 661 5.54 -15.82 0.12
CA GLU A 661 5.57 -14.80 1.15
C GLU A 661 6.94 -14.09 1.16
N SER A 662 6.95 -12.82 1.54
CA SER A 662 8.11 -11.94 1.54
C SER A 662 8.11 -11.09 2.80
N LEU A 663 9.04 -11.36 3.71
CA LEU A 663 9.09 -10.86 5.07
C LEU A 663 10.31 -9.95 5.24
N ASP A 664 10.07 -8.66 5.50
CA ASP A 664 11.15 -7.74 5.87
C ASP A 664 11.70 -8.10 7.27
N ALA A 665 13.01 -8.32 7.34
CA ALA A 665 13.69 -8.85 8.53
C ALA A 665 13.64 -7.90 9.73
N ALA A 666 13.60 -6.58 9.50
CA ALA A 666 13.56 -5.59 10.55
C ALA A 666 12.13 -5.34 11.07
N THR A 667 11.15 -5.27 10.16
CA THR A 667 9.80 -4.73 10.47
C THR A 667 8.71 -5.78 10.61
N SER A 668 8.85 -6.98 10.04
CA SER A 668 7.77 -7.99 10.07
C SER A 668 7.40 -8.43 11.49
N SER A 669 6.09 -8.50 11.77
CA SER A 669 5.53 -9.07 13.01
C SER A 669 5.62 -10.59 13.07
N ASN A 670 5.80 -11.24 11.93
CA ASN A 670 5.69 -12.70 11.77
C ASN A 670 7.07 -13.38 11.80
N LEU A 671 8.10 -12.59 12.13
CA LEU A 671 9.46 -13.02 12.46
C LEU A 671 9.71 -12.74 13.95
N ALA A 672 9.69 -13.78 14.77
CA ALA A 672 10.01 -13.71 16.19
C ALA A 672 11.45 -14.18 16.44
N PHE A 673 12.20 -13.42 17.22
CA PHE A 673 13.59 -13.75 17.61
C PHE A 673 13.63 -13.87 19.13
N VAL A 674 13.92 -15.06 19.65
CA VAL A 674 13.86 -15.38 21.08
C VAL A 674 15.04 -16.27 21.45
N GLY A 675 16.06 -15.68 22.08
CA GLY A 675 17.32 -16.36 22.34
C GLY A 675 17.93 -16.88 21.03
N ASN A 676 18.31 -18.14 21.00
CA ASN A 676 18.91 -18.79 19.82
C ASN A 676 17.92 -19.06 18.67
N ASN A 677 16.62 -18.79 18.82
CA ASN A 677 15.61 -19.19 17.84
C ASN A 677 15.10 -18.00 17.02
N MET A 678 15.14 -18.11 15.69
CA MET A 678 14.27 -17.36 14.79
C MET A 678 13.08 -18.22 14.40
N THR A 679 11.87 -17.78 14.73
CA THR A 679 10.61 -18.39 14.29
C THR A 679 9.96 -17.53 13.21
N ILE A 680 9.70 -18.15 12.06
CA ILE A 680 8.88 -17.62 10.98
C ILE A 680 7.49 -18.24 11.09
N THR A 681 6.45 -17.42 11.18
CA THR A 681 5.06 -17.84 11.12
C THR A 681 4.49 -17.41 9.76
N PRO A 682 4.20 -18.33 8.82
CA PRO A 682 3.59 -17.97 7.54
C PRO A 682 2.23 -17.27 7.74
N VAL A 683 2.00 -16.16 7.02
CA VAL A 683 0.71 -15.43 7.03
C VAL A 683 -0.26 -16.09 6.07
N THR A 684 0.22 -16.51 4.90
CA THR A 684 -0.52 -17.39 4.01
C THR A 684 -0.37 -18.82 4.52
N ALA A 685 -1.49 -19.52 4.69
CA ALA A 685 -1.45 -20.95 4.96
C ALA A 685 -0.68 -21.65 3.83
N LEU A 686 0.28 -22.49 4.20
CA LEU A 686 0.98 -23.30 3.22
C LEU A 686 -0.01 -24.29 2.58
N LEU A 687 0.20 -24.59 1.31
CA LEU A 687 -0.56 -25.58 0.56
C LEU A 687 -0.03 -26.98 0.90
N ASP A 688 -0.90 -27.98 0.93
CA ASP A 688 -0.53 -29.40 0.97
C ASP A 688 0.37 -29.81 -0.21
N SER A 689 1.10 -30.91 -0.06
CA SER A 689 1.91 -31.57 -1.11
C SER A 689 2.88 -30.65 -1.87
N THR A 690 3.32 -29.57 -1.23
CA THR A 690 4.05 -28.49 -1.86
C THR A 690 5.43 -28.37 -1.23
N ARG A 691 6.47 -28.48 -2.08
CA ARG A 691 7.85 -28.18 -1.66
C ARG A 691 8.05 -26.67 -1.53
N TYR A 692 8.47 -26.24 -0.35
CA TYR A 692 8.82 -24.88 0.00
C TYR A 692 10.33 -24.74 0.20
N PHE A 693 10.89 -23.63 -0.30
CA PHE A 693 12.25 -23.18 -0.03
C PHE A 693 12.18 -21.89 0.77
N VAL A 694 13.02 -21.78 1.82
CA VAL A 694 13.11 -20.60 2.69
C VAL A 694 14.43 -19.90 2.42
N THR A 695 14.37 -18.81 1.67
CA THR A 695 15.54 -18.00 1.31
C THR A 695 15.76 -16.90 2.33
N ILE A 696 16.90 -16.93 3.02
CA ILE A 696 17.33 -15.95 4.02
C ILE A 696 18.61 -15.29 3.47
N PRO A 697 18.58 -14.01 3.05
CA PRO A 697 19.77 -13.35 2.55
C PRO A 697 20.76 -13.03 3.70
N SER A 698 22.04 -12.87 3.35
CA SER A 698 23.09 -12.50 4.29
C SER A 698 22.71 -11.22 5.06
N GLY A 699 22.88 -11.26 6.38
CA GLY A 699 22.57 -10.13 7.27
C GLY A 699 21.09 -9.91 7.60
N ALA A 700 20.16 -10.74 7.10
CA ALA A 700 18.76 -10.73 7.55
C ALA A 700 18.58 -11.25 8.99
N VAL A 701 19.50 -12.10 9.44
CA VAL A 701 19.66 -12.49 10.85
C VAL A 701 21.03 -12.02 11.32
N LYS A 702 21.13 -11.57 12.58
CA LYS A 702 22.37 -11.20 13.24
C LYS A 702 22.45 -11.81 14.63
N ASP A 703 23.64 -11.97 15.19
CA ASP A 703 23.80 -12.19 16.63
C ASP A 703 23.43 -10.91 17.41
N THR A 704 23.49 -10.95 18.74
CA THR A 704 23.23 -9.78 19.60
C THR A 704 24.27 -8.65 19.48
N VAL A 705 25.46 -8.93 18.92
CA VAL A 705 26.58 -7.97 18.78
C VAL A 705 26.54 -7.22 17.43
N GLY A 706 25.93 -7.84 16.41
CA GLY A 706 25.74 -7.32 15.05
C GLY A 706 26.33 -8.18 13.92
N ASN A 707 27.00 -9.30 14.20
CA ASN A 707 27.59 -10.15 13.15
C ASN A 707 26.49 -10.80 12.30
N ALA A 708 26.65 -10.71 10.98
CA ALA A 708 25.64 -11.14 10.01
C ALA A 708 25.69 -12.67 9.81
N TYR A 709 24.54 -13.35 10.00
CA TYR A 709 24.37 -14.70 9.44
C TYR A 709 24.61 -14.63 7.93
N VAL A 710 25.42 -15.55 7.40
CA VAL A 710 25.77 -15.63 5.97
C VAL A 710 24.56 -15.87 5.06
N GLY A 711 23.44 -16.31 5.62
CA GLY A 711 22.21 -16.63 4.90
C GLY A 711 22.14 -18.09 4.43
N THR A 712 20.99 -18.46 3.88
CA THR A 712 20.79 -19.73 3.16
C THR A 712 19.78 -19.54 2.03
N ASN A 713 19.96 -20.32 0.96
CA ASN A 713 18.98 -20.54 -0.10
C ASN A 713 18.76 -22.04 -0.38
N THR A 714 19.31 -22.92 0.45
CA THR A 714 19.19 -24.39 0.28
C THR A 714 18.08 -24.98 1.13
N TYR A 715 17.70 -24.34 2.24
CA TYR A 715 16.74 -24.89 3.19
C TYR A 715 15.38 -25.13 2.53
N ASP A 716 15.01 -26.40 2.43
CA ASP A 716 13.75 -26.86 1.84
C ASP A 716 12.98 -27.83 2.75
N PHE A 717 11.67 -27.89 2.56
CA PHE A 717 10.81 -28.94 3.09
C PHE A 717 9.58 -29.10 2.20
N ALA A 718 8.90 -30.24 2.24
CA ALA A 718 7.60 -30.43 1.63
C ALA A 718 6.51 -30.57 2.71
N THR A 719 5.41 -29.85 2.50
CA THR A 719 4.18 -30.12 3.23
C THR A 719 3.67 -31.52 2.90
N ALA A 720 3.10 -32.17 3.90
CA ALA A 720 2.42 -33.45 3.76
C ALA A 720 1.24 -33.31 2.79
N ASP A 721 0.91 -34.39 2.10
CA ASP A 721 -0.45 -34.53 1.58
C ASP A 721 -1.37 -34.86 2.75
N THR A 722 -2.35 -34.00 3.03
CA THR A 722 -3.47 -34.33 3.94
C THR A 722 -4.78 -34.48 3.18
N THR A 723 -4.76 -34.27 1.86
CA THR A 723 -5.91 -34.54 1.01
C THR A 723 -6.03 -36.04 0.76
N ALA A 724 -7.27 -36.54 0.79
CA ALA A 724 -7.56 -37.94 0.51
C ALA A 724 -7.95 -38.07 -0.97
N PRO A 725 -7.45 -39.08 -1.70
CA PRO A 725 -7.64 -39.18 -3.14
C PRO A 725 -9.11 -39.24 -3.50
N THR A 726 -9.52 -38.37 -4.42
CA THR A 726 -10.89 -38.25 -4.92
C THR A 726 -10.98 -38.82 -6.32
N VAL A 727 -12.10 -39.44 -6.69
CA VAL A 727 -12.28 -39.93 -8.08
C VAL A 727 -12.69 -38.76 -8.96
N THR A 728 -11.88 -38.48 -9.99
CA THR A 728 -12.09 -37.41 -10.97
C THR A 728 -12.81 -37.91 -12.23
N ALA A 729 -12.66 -39.20 -12.58
CA ALA A 729 -13.39 -39.83 -13.67
C ALA A 729 -13.57 -41.34 -13.46
N PHE A 730 -14.66 -41.86 -14.01
CA PHE A 730 -14.92 -43.30 -14.17
C PHE A 730 -14.91 -43.65 -15.66
N SER A 731 -14.42 -44.83 -16.02
CA SER A 731 -14.53 -45.40 -17.37
C SER A 731 -14.86 -46.89 -17.28
N PRO A 732 -16.07 -47.35 -17.64
CA PRO A 732 -17.23 -46.58 -18.10
C PRO A 732 -17.66 -45.48 -17.12
N THR A 733 -18.23 -44.38 -17.61
CA THR A 733 -18.69 -43.26 -16.77
C THR A 733 -19.77 -43.71 -15.77
N ASP A 734 -19.89 -43.03 -14.63
CA ASP A 734 -20.94 -43.36 -13.66
C ASP A 734 -22.34 -43.19 -14.29
N GLY A 735 -23.19 -44.20 -14.13
CA GLY A 735 -24.48 -44.31 -14.80
C GLY A 735 -24.44 -44.70 -16.28
N ALA A 736 -23.28 -45.03 -16.87
CA ALA A 736 -23.18 -45.44 -18.28
C ALA A 736 -24.05 -46.68 -18.57
N THR A 737 -24.74 -46.67 -19.72
CA THR A 737 -25.36 -47.85 -20.33
C THR A 737 -24.50 -48.33 -21.50
N GLY A 738 -24.78 -49.51 -22.06
CA GLY A 738 -24.07 -50.00 -23.26
C GLY A 738 -22.72 -50.68 -22.97
N VAL A 739 -22.37 -50.93 -21.70
CA VAL A 739 -21.06 -51.48 -21.30
C VAL A 739 -20.93 -52.96 -21.68
N THR A 740 -19.87 -53.37 -22.37
CA THR A 740 -19.66 -54.79 -22.65
C THR A 740 -19.42 -55.58 -21.35
N GLY A 741 -19.98 -56.80 -21.24
CA GLY A 741 -19.84 -57.64 -20.05
C GLY A 741 -18.39 -58.07 -19.70
N THR A 742 -17.42 -57.70 -20.54
CA THR A 742 -15.98 -57.93 -20.37
C THR A 742 -15.17 -56.63 -20.28
N ALA A 743 -15.83 -55.49 -20.01
CA ALA A 743 -15.15 -54.20 -19.89
C ALA A 743 -14.37 -54.08 -18.58
N ASN A 744 -13.11 -53.63 -18.68
CA ASN A 744 -12.37 -53.16 -17.51
C ASN A 744 -13.02 -51.88 -16.95
N LEU A 745 -13.08 -51.78 -15.63
CA LEU A 745 -13.64 -50.63 -14.91
C LEU A 745 -12.48 -49.81 -14.35
N VAL A 746 -12.27 -48.60 -14.86
CA VAL A 746 -11.15 -47.73 -14.52
C VAL A 746 -11.64 -46.54 -13.69
N LEU A 747 -11.06 -46.34 -12.52
CA LEU A 747 -11.24 -45.16 -11.69
C LEU A 747 -9.99 -44.30 -11.80
N THR A 748 -10.15 -43.05 -12.25
CA THR A 748 -9.09 -42.05 -12.26
C THR A 748 -9.24 -41.15 -11.04
N PHE A 749 -8.16 -40.94 -10.30
CA PHE A 749 -8.12 -40.15 -9.08
C PHE A 749 -7.49 -38.77 -9.30
N SER A 750 -7.63 -37.89 -8.29
CA SER A 750 -6.99 -36.56 -8.24
C SER A 750 -5.46 -36.63 -8.25
N GLU A 751 -4.88 -37.71 -7.73
CA GLU A 751 -3.44 -37.89 -7.54
C GLU A 751 -3.03 -39.37 -7.74
N PRO A 752 -1.72 -39.69 -7.77
CA PRO A 752 -1.24 -41.07 -7.83
C PRO A 752 -1.71 -41.95 -6.66
N VAL A 753 -2.20 -43.16 -6.96
CA VAL A 753 -2.81 -44.08 -5.99
C VAL A 753 -2.17 -45.48 -5.99
N GLY A 754 -2.27 -46.18 -4.85
CA GLY A 754 -1.77 -47.52 -4.62
C GLY A 754 -2.69 -48.39 -3.77
N LYS A 755 -2.26 -49.64 -3.54
CA LYS A 755 -2.98 -50.67 -2.78
C LYS A 755 -3.18 -50.25 -1.33
N GLY A 756 -4.45 -50.11 -0.93
CA GLY A 756 -4.87 -50.03 0.47
C GLY A 756 -5.18 -51.40 1.08
N ILE A 757 -6.21 -51.47 1.91
CA ILE A 757 -6.66 -52.71 2.58
C ILE A 757 -8.17 -52.93 2.45
N GLY A 758 -8.59 -54.18 2.30
CA GLY A 758 -10.00 -54.57 2.20
C GLY A 758 -10.41 -55.01 0.80
N ASN A 759 -11.73 -55.19 0.63
CA ASN A 759 -12.32 -55.87 -0.51
C ASN A 759 -13.12 -54.92 -1.40
N ILE A 760 -12.74 -54.83 -2.68
CA ILE A 760 -13.56 -54.22 -3.72
C ILE A 760 -14.58 -55.26 -4.20
N GLN A 761 -15.85 -54.89 -4.38
CA GLN A 761 -16.89 -55.84 -4.79
C GLN A 761 -17.76 -55.27 -5.91
N ILE A 762 -18.03 -56.08 -6.94
CA ILE A 762 -19.04 -55.80 -7.96
C ILE A 762 -20.35 -56.45 -7.49
N ARG A 763 -21.46 -55.70 -7.56
CA ARG A 763 -22.78 -56.11 -7.06
C ARG A 763 -23.87 -55.91 -8.09
N SER A 764 -24.84 -56.81 -8.18
CA SER A 764 -25.96 -56.70 -9.10
C SER A 764 -27.11 -55.86 -8.53
N SER A 765 -27.80 -55.13 -9.40
CA SER A 765 -29.04 -54.37 -9.17
C SER A 765 -28.95 -53.17 -8.22
N SER A 766 -28.16 -53.23 -7.15
CA SER A 766 -27.92 -52.10 -6.24
C SER A 766 -26.58 -52.23 -5.49
N ALA A 767 -26.15 -51.11 -4.89
CA ALA A 767 -24.98 -51.05 -3.99
C ALA A 767 -25.04 -52.02 -2.78
N THR A 768 -26.24 -52.48 -2.40
CA THR A 768 -26.47 -53.46 -1.32
C THR A 768 -26.90 -54.83 -1.84
N GLY A 769 -27.06 -54.99 -3.15
CA GLY A 769 -27.49 -56.22 -3.81
C GLY A 769 -26.44 -57.34 -3.79
N THR A 770 -26.78 -58.45 -4.45
CA THR A 770 -25.97 -59.67 -4.50
C THR A 770 -24.54 -59.36 -4.94
N VAL A 771 -23.56 -59.88 -4.21
CA VAL A 771 -22.15 -59.84 -4.61
C VAL A 771 -21.95 -60.76 -5.79
N VAL A 772 -21.53 -60.17 -6.92
CA VAL A 772 -21.21 -60.86 -8.18
C VAL A 772 -19.74 -61.26 -8.16
N GLU A 773 -18.88 -60.35 -7.66
CA GLU A 773 -17.45 -60.57 -7.56
C GLU A 773 -16.87 -59.88 -6.31
N THR A 774 -15.77 -60.40 -5.77
CA THR A 774 -15.01 -59.79 -4.67
C THR A 774 -13.52 -59.93 -4.90
N LEU A 775 -12.80 -58.81 -4.81
CA LEU A 775 -11.39 -58.66 -5.08
C LEU A 775 -10.71 -58.04 -3.85
N ASP A 776 -9.90 -58.83 -3.14
CA ASP A 776 -9.01 -58.31 -2.09
C ASP A 776 -7.94 -57.43 -2.74
N VAL A 777 -7.82 -56.18 -2.28
CA VAL A 777 -6.84 -55.23 -2.78
C VAL A 777 -5.41 -55.72 -2.57
N ALA A 778 -5.10 -56.41 -1.48
CA ALA A 778 -3.74 -56.87 -1.20
C ALA A 778 -3.31 -57.95 -2.21
N THR A 779 -4.07 -59.04 -2.32
CA THR A 779 -3.67 -60.24 -3.07
C THR A 779 -4.13 -60.31 -4.52
N SER A 780 -5.18 -59.59 -4.92
CA SER A 780 -5.72 -59.71 -6.29
C SER A 780 -4.74 -59.21 -7.35
N SER A 781 -4.59 -60.01 -8.42
CA SER A 781 -3.91 -59.66 -9.67
C SER A 781 -4.81 -58.93 -10.68
N LYS A 782 -6.13 -58.87 -10.42
CA LYS A 782 -7.15 -58.20 -11.23
C LYS A 782 -7.38 -56.73 -10.86
N LEU A 783 -6.60 -56.22 -9.92
CA LEU A 783 -6.58 -54.82 -9.48
C LEU A 783 -5.21 -54.21 -9.79
N THR A 784 -5.15 -53.45 -10.88
CA THR A 784 -3.92 -52.77 -11.33
C THR A 784 -3.94 -51.31 -10.94
N PHE A 785 -2.89 -50.85 -10.26
CA PHE A 785 -2.68 -49.45 -9.90
C PHE A 785 -1.56 -48.89 -10.78
N ASN A 786 -1.82 -47.80 -11.50
CA ASN A 786 -0.85 -47.17 -12.40
C ASN A 786 -1.04 -45.65 -12.41
N GLY A 787 -0.06 -44.91 -11.88
CA GLY A 787 -0.22 -43.46 -11.69
C GLY A 787 -1.45 -43.16 -10.83
N ASN A 788 -2.34 -42.30 -11.34
CA ASN A 788 -3.62 -41.97 -10.69
C ASN A 788 -4.79 -42.88 -11.10
N GLN A 789 -4.55 -44.05 -11.71
CA GLN A 789 -5.61 -44.96 -12.15
C GLN A 789 -5.61 -46.29 -11.38
N LEU A 790 -6.80 -46.70 -10.96
CA LEU A 790 -7.13 -48.08 -10.58
C LEU A 790 -7.92 -48.72 -11.71
N THR A 791 -7.38 -49.77 -12.31
CA THR A 791 -8.09 -50.65 -13.25
C THR A 791 -8.55 -51.91 -12.54
N ILE A 792 -9.85 -52.17 -12.61
CA ILE A 792 -10.51 -53.40 -12.17
C ILE A 792 -10.82 -54.23 -13.43
N ASP A 793 -10.34 -55.46 -13.49
CA ASP A 793 -10.54 -56.40 -14.60
C ASP A 793 -11.38 -57.59 -14.10
N PRO A 794 -12.71 -57.62 -14.30
CA PRO A 794 -13.59 -58.66 -13.76
C PRO A 794 -13.12 -60.08 -14.10
N THR A 795 -13.18 -61.02 -13.14
CA THR A 795 -12.91 -62.44 -13.41
C THR A 795 -14.09 -63.13 -14.09
N VAL A 796 -15.30 -62.59 -13.95
CA VAL A 796 -16.54 -63.11 -14.55
C VAL A 796 -17.04 -62.18 -15.65
N THR A 797 -17.51 -62.76 -16.75
CA THR A 797 -18.31 -62.00 -17.73
C THR A 797 -19.62 -61.58 -17.07
N LEU A 798 -19.87 -60.29 -17.03
CA LEU A 798 -21.11 -59.71 -16.51
C LEU A 798 -22.26 -59.94 -17.51
N ASP A 799 -23.47 -60.18 -17.00
CA ASP A 799 -24.67 -60.43 -17.80
C ASP A 799 -25.04 -59.20 -18.64
N ASN A 800 -25.61 -59.40 -19.83
CA ASN A 800 -26.18 -58.32 -20.65
C ASN A 800 -27.49 -57.78 -20.05
N ASN A 801 -27.84 -56.53 -20.37
CA ASN A 801 -29.00 -55.81 -19.82
C ASN A 801 -29.13 -55.88 -18.28
N ALA A 802 -28.00 -55.75 -17.58
CA ALA A 802 -27.93 -55.82 -16.12
C ALA A 802 -27.19 -54.61 -15.55
N ARG A 803 -27.72 -54.06 -14.45
CA ARG A 803 -27.11 -52.93 -13.74
C ARG A 803 -26.19 -53.45 -12.63
N TYR A 804 -24.94 -53.02 -12.64
CA TYR A 804 -23.94 -53.34 -11.62
C TYR A 804 -23.49 -52.10 -10.86
N PHE A 805 -23.09 -52.30 -9.61
CA PHE A 805 -22.54 -51.29 -8.71
C PHE A 805 -21.17 -51.76 -8.23
N VAL A 806 -20.17 -50.89 -8.29
CA VAL A 806 -18.85 -51.12 -7.73
C VAL A 806 -18.82 -50.52 -6.32
N THR A 807 -18.51 -51.37 -5.35
CA THR A 807 -18.35 -50.97 -3.95
C THR A 807 -16.87 -51.05 -3.56
N ILE A 808 -16.31 -49.92 -3.14
CA ILE A 808 -14.93 -49.75 -2.68
C ILE A 808 -15.01 -49.21 -1.25
N PRO A 809 -14.62 -49.96 -0.22
CA PRO A 809 -14.67 -49.48 1.16
C PRO A 809 -13.57 -48.44 1.43
N SER A 810 -13.77 -47.63 2.47
CA SER A 810 -12.79 -46.63 2.89
C SER A 810 -11.43 -47.27 3.20
N GLY A 811 -10.36 -46.72 2.64
CA GLY A 811 -8.99 -47.22 2.81
C GLY A 811 -8.61 -48.44 1.96
N ALA A 812 -9.50 -48.91 1.06
CA ALA A 812 -9.16 -49.88 0.02
C ALA A 812 -8.24 -49.28 -1.07
N VAL A 813 -8.37 -47.98 -1.33
CA VAL A 813 -7.41 -47.21 -2.13
C VAL A 813 -6.73 -46.20 -1.21
N ARG A 814 -5.45 -45.94 -1.45
CA ARG A 814 -4.67 -44.89 -0.81
C ARG A 814 -3.87 -44.12 -1.86
N ASP A 815 -3.50 -42.88 -1.57
CA ASP A 815 -2.46 -42.16 -2.32
C ASP A 815 -1.05 -42.66 -1.92
N ILE A 816 -0.01 -41.99 -2.42
CA ILE A 816 1.40 -42.32 -2.11
C ILE A 816 1.83 -41.87 -0.71
N ALA A 817 1.24 -40.82 -0.13
CA ALA A 817 1.49 -40.38 1.26
C ALA A 817 0.76 -41.28 2.29
N GLY A 818 -0.30 -41.97 1.86
CA GLY A 818 -1.03 -43.00 2.59
C GLY A 818 -2.42 -42.59 3.05
N ASN A 819 -2.97 -41.43 2.66
CA ASN A 819 -4.34 -41.05 3.05
C ASN A 819 -5.34 -42.02 2.42
N ALA A 820 -6.44 -42.27 3.14
CA ALA A 820 -7.43 -43.25 2.74
C ALA A 820 -8.46 -42.61 1.80
N TYR A 821 -8.61 -43.15 0.58
CA TYR A 821 -9.82 -42.89 -0.20
C TYR A 821 -11.04 -43.22 0.68
N ARG A 822 -12.00 -42.29 0.76
CA ARG A 822 -13.24 -42.46 1.53
C ARG A 822 -14.10 -43.63 1.06
N GLY A 823 -13.81 -44.19 -0.11
CA GLY A 823 -14.58 -45.24 -0.74
C GLY A 823 -15.74 -44.70 -1.59
N THR A 824 -16.40 -45.60 -2.30
CA THR A 824 -17.67 -45.33 -3.00
C THR A 824 -18.56 -46.56 -2.99
N SER A 825 -19.86 -46.31 -3.05
CA SER A 825 -20.89 -47.29 -3.34
C SER A 825 -21.89 -46.76 -4.38
N SER A 826 -21.63 -45.58 -4.98
CA SER A 826 -22.49 -44.97 -6.00
C SER A 826 -22.13 -45.40 -7.41
N TYR A 827 -20.85 -45.71 -7.68
CA TYR A 827 -20.38 -45.99 -9.03
C TYR A 827 -21.11 -47.21 -9.60
N ASN A 828 -21.83 -46.99 -10.69
CA ASN A 828 -22.69 -47.98 -11.30
C ASN A 828 -22.70 -47.85 -12.83
N PHE A 829 -23.07 -48.93 -13.50
CA PHE A 829 -23.25 -48.98 -14.95
C PHE A 829 -24.29 -50.03 -15.32
N GLY A 830 -24.97 -49.85 -16.45
CA GLY A 830 -25.71 -50.88 -17.16
C GLY A 830 -24.82 -51.51 -18.23
N THR A 831 -24.78 -52.84 -18.27
CA THR A 831 -24.20 -53.55 -19.42
C THR A 831 -25.00 -53.29 -20.69
N VAL A 832 -24.46 -53.72 -21.83
CA VAL A 832 -25.07 -53.56 -23.13
C VAL A 832 -26.40 -54.31 -23.18
N ASP A 833 -27.44 -53.60 -23.58
CA ASP A 833 -28.68 -54.22 -23.98
C ASP A 833 -28.58 -54.60 -25.46
N THR A 834 -28.84 -55.87 -25.75
CA THR A 834 -28.81 -56.44 -27.10
C THR A 834 -30.13 -57.11 -27.45
N ILE A 835 -31.17 -56.85 -26.66
CA ILE A 835 -32.52 -57.39 -26.84
C ILE A 835 -33.33 -56.29 -27.53
N ALA A 836 -34.09 -56.65 -28.56
CA ALA A 836 -34.97 -55.71 -29.24
C ALA A 836 -36.36 -55.70 -28.58
N PRO A 837 -37.04 -54.55 -28.50
CA PRO A 837 -38.35 -54.46 -27.87
C PRO A 837 -39.38 -55.30 -28.64
N THR A 838 -40.08 -56.17 -27.92
CA THR A 838 -41.10 -57.09 -28.47
C THR A 838 -42.50 -56.70 -28.01
N VAL A 839 -43.53 -56.93 -28.83
CA VAL A 839 -44.91 -56.63 -28.44
C VAL A 839 -45.46 -57.74 -27.56
N VAL A 840 -45.78 -57.38 -26.31
CA VAL A 840 -46.42 -58.24 -25.30
C VAL A 840 -47.94 -58.26 -25.48
N ARG A 841 -48.56 -57.16 -25.94
CA ARG A 841 -50.01 -57.07 -26.12
C ARG A 841 -50.42 -56.03 -27.18
N PHE A 842 -51.50 -56.33 -27.90
CA PHE A 842 -52.25 -55.39 -28.74
C PHE A 842 -53.63 -55.05 -28.12
N SER A 843 -54.16 -53.87 -28.43
CA SER A 843 -55.55 -53.47 -28.21
C SER A 843 -56.00 -52.53 -29.34
N PRO A 844 -56.93 -52.90 -30.25
CA PRO A 844 -57.65 -54.18 -30.31
C PRO A 844 -56.73 -55.40 -30.33
N THR A 845 -57.20 -56.55 -29.84
CA THR A 845 -56.44 -57.80 -29.99
C THR A 845 -56.45 -58.26 -31.44
N ASP A 846 -55.50 -59.10 -31.84
CA ASP A 846 -55.48 -59.63 -33.21
C ASP A 846 -56.76 -60.43 -33.51
N ALA A 847 -57.30 -60.26 -34.71
CA ALA A 847 -58.61 -60.75 -35.15
C ALA A 847 -59.81 -60.30 -34.29
N ALA A 848 -59.70 -59.22 -33.51
CA ALA A 848 -60.84 -58.66 -32.78
C ALA A 848 -61.93 -58.16 -33.74
N THR A 849 -63.18 -58.53 -33.49
CA THR A 849 -64.37 -58.02 -34.19
C THR A 849 -65.15 -57.06 -33.28
N GLY A 850 -66.04 -56.25 -33.86
CA GLY A 850 -66.87 -55.32 -33.08
C GLY A 850 -66.11 -54.08 -32.58
N VAL A 851 -64.95 -53.75 -33.16
CA VAL A 851 -64.13 -52.61 -32.75
C VAL A 851 -64.86 -51.29 -33.02
N ALA A 852 -64.94 -50.39 -32.02
CA ALA A 852 -65.59 -49.10 -32.19
C ALA A 852 -64.84 -48.24 -33.23
N LEU A 853 -65.58 -47.45 -34.01
CA LEU A 853 -65.04 -46.73 -35.18
C LEU A 853 -63.91 -45.75 -34.84
N ASN A 854 -63.94 -45.20 -33.62
CA ASN A 854 -62.96 -44.26 -33.07
C ASN A 854 -61.91 -44.93 -32.16
N SER A 855 -61.63 -46.24 -32.35
CA SER A 855 -60.69 -46.97 -31.49
C SER A 855 -59.23 -46.65 -31.82
N ASN A 856 -58.49 -46.19 -30.82
CA ASN A 856 -57.03 -46.20 -30.85
C ASN A 856 -56.48 -47.62 -31.02
N ILE A 857 -55.41 -47.78 -31.78
CA ILE A 857 -54.63 -49.02 -31.87
C ILE A 857 -53.42 -48.88 -30.93
N VAL A 858 -53.31 -49.78 -29.95
CA VAL A 858 -52.35 -49.68 -28.84
C VAL A 858 -51.47 -50.92 -28.78
N PHE A 859 -50.17 -50.71 -28.66
CA PHE A 859 -49.14 -51.74 -28.52
C PHE A 859 -48.53 -51.59 -27.12
N SER A 860 -48.37 -52.68 -26.39
CA SER A 860 -47.56 -52.73 -25.16
C SER A 860 -46.33 -53.58 -25.39
N PHE A 861 -45.15 -53.02 -25.20
CA PHE A 861 -43.86 -53.67 -25.45
C PHE A 861 -43.25 -54.29 -24.16
N SER A 862 -42.22 -55.12 -24.32
CA SER A 862 -41.44 -55.75 -23.24
C SER A 862 -40.75 -54.74 -22.30
N GLU A 863 -40.48 -53.54 -22.80
CA GLU A 863 -39.63 -52.53 -22.17
C GLU A 863 -40.00 -51.12 -22.66
N PRO A 864 -39.47 -50.04 -22.03
CA PRO A 864 -39.66 -48.68 -22.51
C PRO A 864 -39.13 -48.46 -23.93
N ILE A 865 -39.91 -47.75 -24.75
CA ILE A 865 -39.62 -47.56 -26.18
C ILE A 865 -39.47 -46.09 -26.57
N GLU A 866 -38.83 -45.86 -27.71
CA GLU A 866 -38.74 -44.58 -28.39
C GLU A 866 -39.27 -44.69 -29.84
N ARG A 867 -39.57 -43.53 -30.44
CA ARG A 867 -39.86 -43.43 -31.88
C ARG A 867 -38.63 -43.85 -32.67
N GLY A 868 -38.83 -44.75 -33.63
CA GLY A 868 -37.82 -45.12 -34.61
C GLY A 868 -38.03 -44.41 -35.95
N VAL A 869 -37.74 -45.11 -37.05
CA VAL A 869 -37.80 -44.60 -38.44
C VAL A 869 -38.58 -45.56 -39.34
N GLY A 870 -39.09 -45.04 -40.47
CA GLY A 870 -39.97 -45.79 -41.36
C GLY A 870 -41.45 -45.62 -40.96
N SER A 871 -42.32 -46.48 -41.51
CA SER A 871 -43.76 -46.26 -41.47
C SER A 871 -44.54 -47.39 -40.82
N LEU A 872 -45.57 -47.02 -40.05
CA LEU A 872 -46.70 -47.87 -39.75
C LEU A 872 -47.80 -47.54 -40.76
N VAL A 873 -48.44 -48.56 -41.34
CA VAL A 873 -49.44 -48.37 -42.41
C VAL A 873 -50.69 -49.15 -42.06
N LEU A 874 -51.79 -48.43 -41.83
CA LEU A 874 -53.13 -48.99 -41.68
C LEU A 874 -53.74 -49.16 -43.07
N LYS A 875 -54.29 -50.34 -43.34
CA LYS A 875 -54.92 -50.69 -44.62
C LYS A 875 -56.27 -51.35 -44.38
N THR A 876 -57.15 -51.38 -45.36
CA THR A 876 -58.26 -52.34 -45.37
C THR A 876 -57.75 -53.73 -45.79
N ALA A 877 -58.53 -54.78 -45.55
CA ALA A 877 -58.21 -56.15 -46.02
C ALA A 877 -58.07 -56.25 -47.56
N ALA A 878 -58.66 -55.33 -48.32
CA ALA A 878 -58.47 -55.21 -49.77
C ALA A 878 -57.11 -54.59 -50.17
N GLY A 879 -56.26 -54.23 -49.20
CA GLY A 879 -54.92 -53.67 -49.41
C GLY A 879 -54.88 -52.14 -49.56
N THR A 880 -56.02 -51.48 -49.68
CA THR A 880 -56.14 -50.01 -49.75
C THR A 880 -55.55 -49.36 -48.50
N VAL A 881 -54.60 -48.44 -48.68
CA VAL A 881 -54.02 -47.67 -47.56
C VAL A 881 -55.07 -46.68 -47.03
N VAL A 882 -55.20 -46.67 -45.70
CA VAL A 882 -56.17 -45.84 -44.96
C VAL A 882 -55.43 -44.66 -44.33
N GLU A 883 -54.34 -44.93 -43.59
CA GLU A 883 -53.40 -43.91 -43.13
C GLU A 883 -51.98 -44.51 -43.11
N THR A 884 -50.98 -43.67 -43.39
CA THR A 884 -49.56 -43.97 -43.22
C THR A 884 -48.99 -43.06 -42.14
N PHE A 885 -48.62 -43.66 -41.02
CA PHE A 885 -48.00 -42.97 -39.89
C PHE A 885 -46.48 -43.05 -40.03
N ASP A 886 -45.82 -41.93 -40.29
CA ASP A 886 -44.36 -41.81 -40.14
C ASP A 886 -43.98 -41.94 -38.66
N ALA A 887 -43.11 -42.91 -38.33
CA ALA A 887 -42.77 -43.25 -36.96
C ALA A 887 -42.12 -42.09 -36.20
N ALA A 888 -41.28 -41.29 -36.87
CA ALA A 888 -40.56 -40.19 -36.25
C ALA A 888 -41.43 -38.95 -36.04
N THR A 889 -42.36 -38.66 -36.97
CA THR A 889 -43.01 -37.34 -37.08
C THR A 889 -44.53 -37.32 -36.99
N SER A 890 -45.24 -38.44 -37.19
CA SER A 890 -46.71 -38.44 -37.19
C SER A 890 -47.29 -38.05 -35.82
N ALA A 891 -48.15 -37.03 -35.79
CA ALA A 891 -48.85 -36.57 -34.59
C ALA A 891 -49.93 -37.55 -34.11
N SER A 892 -50.40 -38.44 -34.99
CA SER A 892 -51.30 -39.57 -34.70
C SER A 892 -50.69 -40.62 -33.76
N LEU A 893 -49.37 -40.58 -33.56
CA LEU A 893 -48.61 -41.50 -32.70
C LEU A 893 -48.25 -40.84 -31.36
N SER A 894 -48.38 -41.58 -30.26
CA SER A 894 -47.88 -41.18 -28.94
C SER A 894 -47.24 -42.36 -28.20
N ILE A 895 -46.20 -42.09 -27.43
CA ILE A 895 -45.49 -43.10 -26.63
C ILE A 895 -45.52 -42.69 -25.16
N ALA A 896 -45.86 -43.65 -24.29
CA ALA A 896 -45.84 -43.51 -22.84
C ALA A 896 -45.18 -44.76 -22.22
N GLY A 897 -43.89 -44.65 -21.86
CA GLY A 897 -43.12 -45.79 -21.33
C GLY A 897 -42.98 -46.90 -22.38
N ASN A 898 -43.54 -48.07 -22.09
CA ASN A 898 -43.57 -49.23 -23.01
C ASN A 898 -44.80 -49.26 -23.92
N ILE A 899 -45.65 -48.22 -23.93
CA ILE A 899 -46.91 -48.20 -24.68
C ILE A 899 -46.81 -47.25 -25.87
N LEU A 900 -47.05 -47.76 -27.08
CA LEU A 900 -47.31 -46.96 -28.29
C LEU A 900 -48.83 -46.92 -28.52
N THR A 901 -49.38 -45.72 -28.69
CA THR A 901 -50.79 -45.49 -29.05
C THR A 901 -50.87 -44.79 -30.40
N ILE A 902 -51.69 -45.34 -31.29
CA ILE A 902 -51.98 -44.83 -32.63
C ILE A 902 -53.45 -44.40 -32.64
N ASN A 903 -53.72 -43.14 -32.97
CA ASN A 903 -55.07 -42.60 -33.14
C ASN A 903 -55.27 -42.21 -34.62
N PRO A 904 -56.01 -42.98 -35.43
CA PRO A 904 -56.32 -42.61 -36.81
C PRO A 904 -56.92 -41.20 -36.92
N THR A 905 -56.54 -40.46 -37.96
CA THR A 905 -56.98 -39.07 -38.18
C THR A 905 -58.44 -38.94 -38.61
N VAL A 906 -59.08 -40.05 -38.97
CA VAL A 906 -60.49 -40.17 -39.33
C VAL A 906 -61.10 -41.41 -38.65
N ASP A 907 -62.37 -41.33 -38.27
CA ASP A 907 -63.11 -42.49 -37.78
C ASP A 907 -63.13 -43.60 -38.85
N LEU A 908 -62.96 -44.84 -38.41
CA LEU A 908 -62.92 -46.02 -39.26
C LEU A 908 -64.33 -46.34 -39.80
N GLN A 909 -64.38 -46.97 -40.98
CA GLN A 909 -65.66 -47.35 -41.60
C GLN A 909 -66.29 -48.56 -40.88
N PRO A 910 -67.62 -48.66 -40.77
CA PRO A 910 -68.31 -49.84 -40.22
C PRO A 910 -68.01 -51.14 -41.00
N ASN A 911 -68.16 -52.28 -40.33
CA ASN A 911 -67.93 -53.65 -40.86
C ASN A 911 -66.74 -53.79 -41.81
N THR A 912 -65.63 -53.12 -41.49
CA THR A 912 -64.45 -53.05 -42.33
C THR A 912 -63.30 -53.72 -41.60
N GLN A 913 -62.73 -54.77 -42.20
CA GLN A 913 -61.52 -55.37 -41.68
C GLN A 913 -60.31 -54.51 -42.05
N TYR A 914 -59.56 -54.11 -41.02
CA TYR A 914 -58.32 -53.37 -41.11
C TYR A 914 -57.12 -54.28 -40.82
N VAL A 915 -55.99 -53.96 -41.46
CA VAL A 915 -54.68 -54.57 -41.22
C VAL A 915 -53.67 -53.45 -41.00
N LEU A 916 -53.10 -53.40 -39.81
CA LEU A 916 -51.96 -52.57 -39.49
C LEU A 916 -50.65 -53.34 -39.77
N THR A 917 -49.75 -52.70 -40.50
CA THR A 917 -48.38 -53.17 -40.71
C THR A 917 -47.40 -52.16 -40.12
N ALA A 918 -46.25 -52.61 -39.63
CA ALA A 918 -45.21 -51.74 -39.10
C ALA A 918 -43.85 -52.25 -39.58
N ALA A 919 -43.08 -51.39 -40.25
CA ALA A 919 -41.75 -51.77 -40.72
C ALA A 919 -40.78 -52.01 -39.55
N SER A 920 -39.74 -52.82 -39.80
CA SER A 920 -38.62 -52.97 -38.86
C SER A 920 -37.98 -51.60 -38.59
N GLY A 921 -37.69 -51.31 -37.33
CA GLY A 921 -37.14 -50.02 -36.91
C GLY A 921 -38.15 -48.89 -36.71
N THR A 922 -39.46 -49.11 -36.91
CA THR A 922 -40.51 -48.10 -36.56
C THR A 922 -40.55 -47.76 -35.09
N VAL A 923 -40.17 -48.71 -34.24
CA VAL A 923 -39.98 -48.55 -32.79
C VAL A 923 -38.59 -49.06 -32.46
N LYS A 924 -37.98 -48.50 -31.42
CA LYS A 924 -36.70 -48.93 -30.86
C LYS A 924 -36.73 -48.79 -29.34
N ASP A 925 -35.78 -49.40 -28.64
CA ASP A 925 -35.54 -49.12 -27.23
C ASP A 925 -34.69 -47.83 -27.06
N SER A 926 -34.22 -47.59 -25.84
CA SER A 926 -33.27 -46.51 -25.52
C SER A 926 -31.80 -46.82 -25.86
N ALA A 927 -31.44 -48.09 -26.14
CA ALA A 927 -30.10 -48.50 -26.57
C ALA A 927 -29.91 -48.42 -28.10
N GLY A 928 -31.01 -48.34 -28.86
CA GLY A 928 -31.05 -48.34 -30.31
C GLY A 928 -31.42 -49.69 -30.95
N ASN A 929 -31.76 -50.73 -30.17
CA ASN A 929 -32.22 -52.00 -30.70
C ASN A 929 -33.58 -51.83 -31.37
N ALA A 930 -33.64 -52.14 -32.67
CA ALA A 930 -34.81 -51.92 -33.51
C ALA A 930 -35.86 -53.02 -33.31
N TYR A 931 -37.12 -52.64 -33.04
CA TYR A 931 -38.25 -53.56 -33.15
C TYR A 931 -38.31 -54.14 -34.57
N THR A 932 -38.45 -55.46 -34.69
CA THR A 932 -38.48 -56.17 -35.99
C THR A 932 -39.70 -55.84 -36.86
N GLY A 933 -40.71 -55.15 -36.31
CA GLY A 933 -41.95 -54.81 -36.99
C GLY A 933 -42.98 -55.93 -37.00
N ILE A 934 -44.11 -55.68 -37.66
CA ILE A 934 -45.19 -56.66 -37.93
C ILE A 934 -45.64 -56.58 -39.39
N SER A 935 -45.77 -57.75 -40.02
CA SER A 935 -46.30 -57.92 -41.37
C SER A 935 -47.83 -57.84 -41.47
N GLY A 936 -48.53 -57.87 -40.34
CA GLY A 936 -49.99 -57.71 -40.28
C GLY A 936 -50.53 -58.02 -38.88
N HIS A 937 -51.15 -57.02 -38.27
CA HIS A 937 -52.04 -57.15 -37.12
C HIS A 937 -53.42 -56.68 -37.57
N ASN A 938 -54.48 -57.49 -37.40
CA ASN A 938 -55.79 -57.23 -37.99
C ASN A 938 -56.93 -57.14 -36.97
N PHE A 939 -57.97 -56.39 -37.31
CA PHE A 939 -59.21 -56.28 -36.56
C PHE A 939 -60.36 -55.82 -37.48
N THR A 940 -61.61 -56.07 -37.11
CA THR A 940 -62.80 -55.65 -37.84
C THR A 940 -63.64 -54.72 -36.98
N THR A 941 -64.02 -53.58 -37.54
CA THR A 941 -64.92 -52.61 -36.89
C THR A 941 -66.32 -53.18 -36.68
N VAL A 942 -67.08 -52.54 -35.78
CA VAL A 942 -68.49 -52.86 -35.53
C VAL A 942 -69.33 -52.73 -36.80
N ASP A 943 -70.25 -53.67 -37.00
CA ASP A 943 -71.31 -53.53 -38.02
C ASP A 943 -72.50 -52.77 -37.45
N THR A 944 -73.00 -51.84 -38.25
CA THR A 944 -74.14 -50.96 -37.94
C THR A 944 -75.20 -50.99 -39.05
N ALA A 945 -75.04 -51.84 -40.06
CA ALA A 945 -76.10 -52.15 -41.01
C ALA A 945 -77.20 -52.99 -40.34
N ALA A 946 -78.40 -53.00 -40.91
CA ALA A 946 -79.44 -53.94 -40.52
C ALA A 946 -79.74 -54.86 -41.70
N PRO A 947 -79.98 -56.16 -41.47
CA PRO A 947 -80.18 -57.11 -42.55
C PRO A 947 -81.44 -56.77 -43.35
N ILE A 948 -81.35 -56.89 -44.67
CA ILE A 948 -82.43 -56.67 -45.63
C ILE A 948 -82.72 -57.95 -46.41
N VAL A 949 -83.99 -58.17 -46.73
CA VAL A 949 -84.41 -59.31 -47.57
C VAL A 949 -84.07 -58.99 -49.03
N THR A 950 -83.34 -59.90 -49.68
CA THR A 950 -82.91 -59.82 -51.08
C THR A 950 -83.73 -60.72 -52.01
N ALA A 951 -84.37 -61.77 -51.50
CA ALA A 951 -85.26 -62.63 -52.28
C ALA A 951 -86.36 -63.30 -51.42
N PHE A 952 -87.47 -63.63 -52.08
CA PHE A 952 -88.60 -64.40 -51.54
C PHE A 952 -88.81 -65.67 -52.38
N SER A 953 -89.19 -66.79 -51.76
CA SER A 953 -89.61 -68.01 -52.46
C SER A 953 -90.75 -68.69 -51.69
N PRO A 954 -92.00 -68.75 -52.20
CA PRO A 954 -92.50 -68.19 -53.46
C PRO A 954 -92.17 -66.70 -53.65
N LEU A 955 -92.12 -66.23 -54.89
CA LEU A 955 -91.92 -64.81 -55.19
C LEU A 955 -93.05 -63.96 -54.56
N ASP A 956 -92.76 -62.71 -54.24
CA ASP A 956 -93.75 -61.77 -53.73
C ASP A 956 -94.86 -61.52 -54.78
N GLY A 957 -96.12 -61.63 -54.39
CA GLY A 957 -97.27 -61.61 -55.30
C GLY A 957 -97.44 -62.86 -56.19
N ALA A 958 -96.67 -63.94 -55.98
CA ALA A 958 -96.76 -65.14 -56.82
C ALA A 958 -98.17 -65.77 -56.80
N THR A 959 -98.61 -66.32 -57.93
CA THR A 959 -99.81 -67.17 -58.01
C THR A 959 -99.42 -68.55 -58.53
N GLY A 960 -100.26 -69.57 -58.32
CA GLY A 960 -99.93 -70.93 -58.76
C GLY A 960 -99.04 -71.72 -57.78
N VAL A 961 -98.90 -71.26 -56.53
CA VAL A 961 -98.01 -71.89 -55.54
C VAL A 961 -98.52 -73.27 -55.10
N ALA A 962 -97.63 -74.28 -55.06
CA ALA A 962 -98.00 -75.62 -54.62
C ALA A 962 -98.40 -75.64 -53.13
N LEU A 963 -99.37 -76.48 -52.77
CA LEU A 963 -100.02 -76.43 -51.45
C LEU A 963 -99.04 -76.68 -50.28
N GLY A 964 -98.10 -77.62 -50.47
CA GLY A 964 -97.02 -77.91 -49.53
C GLY A 964 -95.74 -77.09 -49.70
N SER A 965 -95.79 -75.91 -50.35
CA SER A 965 -94.60 -75.08 -50.58
C SER A 965 -94.01 -74.53 -49.28
N THR A 966 -92.72 -74.80 -49.06
CA THR A 966 -91.91 -74.15 -48.03
C THR A 966 -91.66 -72.69 -48.37
N ILE A 967 -91.80 -71.79 -47.41
CA ILE A 967 -91.61 -70.35 -47.58
C ILE A 967 -90.17 -70.00 -47.19
N VAL A 968 -89.43 -69.30 -48.05
CA VAL A 968 -88.03 -68.91 -47.84
C VAL A 968 -87.84 -67.42 -48.06
N LEU A 969 -87.20 -66.76 -47.11
CA LEU A 969 -86.69 -65.40 -47.24
C LEU A 969 -85.16 -65.45 -47.22
N THR A 970 -84.52 -64.86 -48.21
CA THR A 970 -83.06 -64.73 -48.29
C THR A 970 -82.68 -63.30 -47.94
N PHE A 971 -81.66 -63.12 -47.10
CA PHE A 971 -81.13 -61.83 -46.69
C PHE A 971 -79.81 -61.52 -47.40
N ASN A 972 -79.38 -60.25 -47.39
CA ASN A 972 -78.06 -59.82 -47.89
C ASN A 972 -76.88 -60.40 -47.08
N GLU A 973 -77.12 -60.85 -45.85
CA GLU A 973 -76.10 -61.22 -44.88
C GLU A 973 -76.57 -62.37 -43.95
N ALA A 974 -75.66 -62.93 -43.17
CA ALA A 974 -75.95 -64.04 -42.27
C ALA A 974 -76.85 -63.60 -41.10
N VAL A 975 -77.94 -64.34 -40.88
CA VAL A 975 -79.00 -63.98 -39.93
C VAL A 975 -79.24 -65.03 -38.85
N GLN A 976 -79.64 -64.56 -37.66
CA GLN A 976 -79.95 -65.36 -36.48
C GLN A 976 -81.35 -65.08 -35.93
N ARG A 977 -81.80 -65.97 -35.03
CA ARG A 977 -83.10 -65.87 -34.34
C ARG A 977 -83.13 -64.61 -33.48
N GLY A 978 -84.05 -63.71 -33.78
CA GLY A 978 -84.35 -62.55 -32.95
C GLY A 978 -85.37 -62.88 -31.85
N SER A 979 -86.40 -62.04 -31.73
CA SER A 979 -87.45 -62.16 -30.70
C SER A 979 -88.84 -61.89 -31.27
N GLY A 980 -89.84 -62.67 -30.84
CA GLY A 980 -91.24 -62.52 -31.24
C GLY A 980 -91.78 -63.77 -31.96
N ASN A 981 -92.83 -63.58 -32.75
CA ASN A 981 -93.42 -64.59 -33.62
C ASN A 981 -93.42 -64.07 -35.06
N ILE A 982 -93.24 -64.97 -36.03
CA ILE A 982 -93.53 -64.76 -37.45
C ILE A 982 -94.87 -65.44 -37.75
N GLU A 983 -95.70 -64.88 -38.63
CA GLU A 983 -97.07 -65.36 -38.85
C GLU A 983 -97.38 -65.57 -40.33
N ILE A 984 -98.14 -66.61 -40.67
CA ILE A 984 -98.82 -66.75 -41.96
C ILE A 984 -100.30 -66.40 -41.74
N ARG A 985 -100.86 -65.51 -42.58
CA ARG A 985 -102.24 -65.03 -42.47
C ARG A 985 -102.96 -65.14 -43.82
N ALA A 986 -104.20 -65.63 -43.82
CA ALA A 986 -105.00 -65.77 -45.04
C ALA A 986 -105.76 -64.48 -45.37
N GLY A 987 -105.84 -64.14 -46.66
CA GLY A 987 -106.63 -63.04 -47.22
C GLY A 987 -106.05 -61.63 -47.04
N SER A 988 -105.37 -61.34 -45.94
CA SER A 988 -104.58 -60.11 -45.76
C SER A 988 -103.53 -60.25 -44.65
N HIS A 989 -102.58 -59.31 -44.58
CA HIS A 989 -101.60 -59.22 -43.49
C HIS A 989 -102.22 -58.89 -42.10
N THR A 990 -103.53 -58.64 -42.00
CA THR A 990 -104.31 -58.56 -40.75
C THR A 990 -105.41 -59.63 -40.66
N GLY A 991 -105.50 -60.51 -41.66
CA GLY A 991 -106.52 -61.54 -41.79
C GLY A 991 -106.32 -62.73 -40.85
N THR A 992 -107.08 -63.79 -41.10
CA THR A 992 -107.12 -65.01 -40.27
C THR A 992 -105.72 -65.58 -40.09
N LEU A 993 -105.30 -65.77 -38.84
CA LEU A 993 -104.03 -66.43 -38.52
C LEU A 993 -104.11 -67.91 -38.92
N VAL A 994 -103.13 -68.36 -39.70
CA VAL A 994 -103.03 -69.72 -40.24
C VAL A 994 -102.02 -70.52 -39.42
N GLU A 995 -100.79 -70.02 -39.31
CA GLU A 995 -99.76 -70.56 -38.43
C GLU A 995 -98.92 -69.43 -37.83
N SER A 996 -98.40 -69.65 -36.61
CA SER A 996 -97.52 -68.71 -35.90
C SER A 996 -96.24 -69.41 -35.45
N PHE A 997 -95.12 -68.94 -35.97
CA PHE A 997 -93.79 -69.49 -35.74
C PHE A 997 -93.09 -68.66 -34.66
N ASN A 998 -93.05 -69.17 -33.43
CA ASN A 998 -92.26 -68.53 -32.39
C ASN A 998 -90.77 -68.57 -32.77
N VAL A 999 -90.14 -67.41 -32.82
CA VAL A 999 -88.76 -67.23 -33.30
C VAL A 999 -87.75 -67.99 -32.42
N ALA A 1000 -88.01 -68.12 -31.12
CA ALA A 1000 -87.09 -68.81 -30.21
C ALA A 1000 -87.29 -70.34 -30.23
N THR A 1001 -88.53 -70.84 -30.34
CA THR A 1001 -88.83 -72.26 -30.07
C THR A 1001 -89.36 -73.08 -31.26
N SER A 1002 -89.83 -72.47 -32.35
CA SER A 1002 -90.41 -73.23 -33.46
C SER A 1002 -89.35 -74.08 -34.17
N THR A 1003 -89.67 -75.36 -34.39
CA THR A 1003 -88.93 -76.33 -35.22
C THR A 1003 -89.24 -76.18 -36.70
N ASN A 1004 -90.41 -75.64 -37.03
CA ASN A 1004 -90.88 -75.38 -38.39
C ASN A 1004 -90.25 -74.11 -38.99
N LEU A 1005 -89.56 -73.33 -38.15
CA LEU A 1005 -88.71 -72.20 -38.54
C LEU A 1005 -87.24 -72.64 -38.53
N ARG A 1006 -86.54 -72.47 -39.64
CA ARG A 1006 -85.09 -72.72 -39.75
C ARG A 1006 -84.38 -71.47 -40.24
N LEU A 1007 -83.21 -71.18 -39.67
CA LEU A 1007 -82.27 -70.20 -40.21
C LEU A 1007 -81.00 -70.95 -40.63
N SER A 1008 -80.41 -70.57 -41.76
CA SER A 1008 -79.27 -71.26 -42.36
C SER A 1008 -78.45 -70.27 -43.19
N GLY A 1009 -77.36 -69.75 -42.61
CA GLY A 1009 -76.59 -68.67 -43.24
C GLY A 1009 -77.43 -67.41 -43.36
N ASN A 1010 -77.68 -66.96 -44.58
CA ASN A 1010 -78.54 -65.81 -44.89
C ASN A 1010 -80.00 -66.18 -45.20
N THR A 1011 -80.42 -67.44 -45.04
CA THR A 1011 -81.80 -67.87 -45.34
C THR A 1011 -82.63 -68.12 -44.09
N LEU A 1012 -83.89 -67.67 -44.11
CA LEU A 1012 -84.96 -68.03 -43.19
C LEU A 1012 -85.96 -68.90 -43.95
N THR A 1013 -86.22 -70.12 -43.47
CA THR A 1013 -87.23 -71.03 -44.00
C THR A 1013 -88.36 -71.22 -42.99
N LEU A 1014 -89.60 -71.14 -43.44
CA LEU A 1014 -90.81 -71.48 -42.71
C LEU A 1014 -91.49 -72.66 -43.44
N ASN A 1015 -91.69 -73.76 -42.75
CA ASN A 1015 -92.41 -74.93 -43.27
C ASN A 1015 -93.80 -74.97 -42.63
N PRO A 1016 -94.90 -74.71 -43.37
CA PRO A 1016 -96.25 -74.93 -42.85
C PRO A 1016 -96.41 -76.34 -42.26
N SER A 1017 -97.10 -76.44 -41.13
CA SER A 1017 -97.35 -77.68 -40.39
C SER A 1017 -98.36 -78.62 -41.06
N ALA A 1018 -99.11 -78.09 -42.03
CA ALA A 1018 -99.98 -78.80 -42.95
C ALA A 1018 -99.95 -78.09 -44.32
N ASP A 1019 -100.43 -78.77 -45.37
CA ASP A 1019 -100.60 -78.14 -46.69
C ASP A 1019 -101.53 -76.92 -46.60
N LEU A 1020 -101.22 -75.88 -47.36
CA LEU A 1020 -102.03 -74.68 -47.49
C LEU A 1020 -103.26 -74.93 -48.39
N GLU A 1021 -104.38 -74.25 -48.10
CA GLU A 1021 -105.62 -74.37 -48.88
C GLU A 1021 -105.41 -73.86 -50.32
N ALA A 1022 -106.14 -74.44 -51.28
CA ALA A 1022 -106.05 -74.07 -52.70
C ALA A 1022 -106.72 -72.72 -53.03
N ASP A 1023 -106.33 -72.10 -54.16
CA ASP A 1023 -106.80 -70.78 -54.65
C ASP A 1023 -106.86 -69.68 -53.57
N THR A 1024 -105.98 -69.73 -52.57
CA THR A 1024 -106.02 -68.91 -51.35
C THR A 1024 -104.76 -68.04 -51.24
N SER A 1025 -104.95 -66.74 -51.03
CA SER A 1025 -103.87 -65.77 -50.82
C SER A 1025 -103.40 -65.76 -49.36
N TYR A 1026 -102.08 -65.84 -49.16
CA TYR A 1026 -101.40 -65.88 -47.87
C TYR A 1026 -100.37 -64.76 -47.76
N PHE A 1027 -100.38 -64.06 -46.63
CA PHE A 1027 -99.44 -63.01 -46.26
C PHE A 1027 -98.51 -63.51 -45.16
N VAL A 1028 -97.22 -63.26 -45.30
CA VAL A 1028 -96.19 -63.64 -44.32
C VAL A 1028 -95.74 -62.40 -43.56
N VAL A 1029 -96.09 -62.35 -42.26
CA VAL A 1029 -95.85 -61.20 -41.40
C VAL A 1029 -94.65 -61.46 -40.49
N LEU A 1030 -93.58 -60.71 -40.72
CA LEU A 1030 -92.38 -60.66 -39.91
C LEU A 1030 -92.32 -59.30 -39.20
N PRO A 1031 -92.74 -59.20 -37.93
CA PRO A 1031 -92.48 -58.00 -37.12
C PRO A 1031 -90.99 -57.64 -37.06
N ALA A 1032 -90.69 -56.36 -36.81
CA ALA A 1032 -89.33 -55.92 -36.52
C ALA A 1032 -88.73 -56.74 -35.34
N GLN A 1033 -87.40 -56.92 -35.33
CA GLN A 1033 -86.67 -57.71 -34.34
C GLN A 1033 -86.90 -59.24 -34.39
N THR A 1034 -87.76 -59.81 -35.24
CA THR A 1034 -87.88 -61.29 -35.35
C THR A 1034 -86.65 -61.95 -35.97
N VAL A 1035 -85.94 -61.22 -36.83
CA VAL A 1035 -84.66 -61.63 -37.42
C VAL A 1035 -83.62 -60.56 -37.07
N LYS A 1036 -82.37 -60.98 -36.89
CA LYS A 1036 -81.22 -60.10 -36.66
C LYS A 1036 -80.03 -60.59 -37.49
N ASP A 1037 -79.08 -59.71 -37.79
CA ASP A 1037 -77.75 -60.13 -38.26
C ASP A 1037 -76.98 -60.81 -37.11
N LEU A 1038 -75.75 -61.25 -37.38
CA LEU A 1038 -74.86 -61.80 -36.35
C LEU A 1038 -74.31 -60.74 -35.37
N ALA A 1039 -74.32 -59.45 -35.71
CA ALA A 1039 -73.88 -58.35 -34.84
C ALA A 1039 -74.94 -57.92 -33.80
N GLY A 1040 -76.21 -58.28 -34.02
CA GLY A 1040 -77.37 -57.95 -33.17
C GLY A 1040 -78.29 -56.86 -33.74
N ASN A 1041 -78.00 -56.30 -34.91
CA ASN A 1041 -78.83 -55.31 -35.58
C ASN A 1041 -80.13 -55.96 -36.09
N PRO A 1042 -81.31 -55.39 -35.79
CA PRO A 1042 -82.59 -56.03 -36.07
C PRO A 1042 -83.07 -55.78 -37.51
N TYR A 1043 -83.61 -56.81 -38.15
CA TYR A 1043 -84.43 -56.63 -39.34
C TYR A 1043 -85.61 -55.70 -39.02
N ALA A 1044 -85.86 -54.73 -39.91
CA ALA A 1044 -86.97 -53.78 -39.81
C ALA A 1044 -88.36 -54.45 -39.93
N GLY A 1045 -88.43 -55.69 -40.44
CA GLY A 1045 -89.66 -56.44 -40.63
C GLY A 1045 -90.33 -56.22 -41.99
N THR A 1046 -91.31 -57.08 -42.29
CA THR A 1046 -92.23 -56.94 -43.42
C THR A 1046 -93.62 -57.46 -43.05
N SER A 1047 -94.65 -56.84 -43.60
CA SER A 1047 -96.03 -57.35 -43.61
C SER A 1047 -96.64 -57.27 -45.01
N ARG A 1048 -95.79 -57.21 -46.04
CA ARG A 1048 -96.20 -57.06 -47.45
C ARG A 1048 -96.05 -58.33 -48.26
N TYR A 1049 -95.15 -59.22 -47.84
CA TYR A 1049 -94.85 -60.44 -48.57
C TYR A 1049 -96.10 -61.31 -48.67
N ASP A 1050 -96.59 -61.55 -49.88
CA ASP A 1050 -97.74 -62.42 -50.14
C ASP A 1050 -97.52 -63.38 -51.32
N PHE A 1051 -98.38 -64.41 -51.38
CA PHE A 1051 -98.50 -65.33 -52.50
C PHE A 1051 -99.88 -66.01 -52.49
N THR A 1052 -100.28 -66.63 -53.60
CA THR A 1052 -101.56 -67.35 -53.77
C THR A 1052 -101.32 -68.76 -54.29
N THR A 1053 -101.98 -69.74 -53.65
CA THR A 1053 -101.86 -71.16 -53.99
C THR A 1053 -102.50 -71.55 -55.32
N ALA A 1054 -102.16 -72.73 -55.82
CA ALA A 1054 -102.50 -73.21 -57.16
C ALA A 1054 -103.96 -73.60 -57.35
N ARG A 1055 -104.38 -73.58 -58.61
CA ARG A 1055 -105.60 -74.20 -59.13
C ARG A 1055 -105.26 -75.53 -59.82
N SER A 1056 -106.01 -76.58 -59.53
CA SER A 1056 -105.84 -77.89 -60.16
C SER A 1056 -106.33 -77.89 -61.61
N HIS A 1057 -105.49 -78.39 -62.54
CA HIS A 1057 -105.81 -78.59 -63.95
C HIS A 1057 -105.52 -80.04 -64.38
N PRO A 1058 -106.30 -80.65 -65.29
CA PRO A 1058 -106.11 -82.03 -65.75
C PRO A 1058 -105.28 -82.13 -67.06
N ALA A 1059 -104.69 -83.30 -67.32
CA ALA A 1059 -103.98 -83.62 -68.56
C ALA A 1059 -104.91 -84.09 -69.70
N LEU A 1060 -104.42 -84.06 -70.94
CA LEU A 1060 -105.10 -84.61 -72.12
C LEU A 1060 -104.47 -85.97 -72.49
N HIS A 1061 -105.29 -86.99 -72.77
CA HIS A 1061 -104.81 -88.33 -73.10
C HIS A 1061 -105.22 -88.73 -74.54
N ASN A 1062 -104.32 -89.37 -75.28
CA ASN A 1062 -104.57 -89.96 -76.60
C ASN A 1062 -105.51 -91.19 -76.52
N THR A 1063 -106.22 -91.48 -77.62
CA THR A 1063 -106.91 -92.76 -77.82
C THR A 1063 -106.49 -93.43 -79.14
N PRO A 1064 -106.73 -94.74 -79.35
CA PRO A 1064 -106.30 -95.44 -80.58
C PRO A 1064 -107.03 -95.08 -81.89
N SER A 1065 -107.59 -93.88 -82.01
CA SER A 1065 -108.25 -93.34 -83.22
C SER A 1065 -107.44 -92.21 -83.86
N ASN A 1066 -107.97 -91.55 -84.89
CA ASN A 1066 -107.32 -90.38 -85.49
C ASN A 1066 -107.81 -89.12 -84.77
N ASP A 1067 -107.15 -88.75 -83.68
CA ASP A 1067 -107.62 -87.71 -82.77
C ASP A 1067 -107.13 -86.31 -83.24
N GLN A 1068 -107.73 -85.25 -82.72
CA GLN A 1068 -107.30 -83.87 -82.97
C GLN A 1068 -107.19 -83.10 -81.66
N PHE A 1069 -105.97 -82.68 -81.34
CA PHE A 1069 -105.65 -81.91 -80.14
C PHE A 1069 -105.32 -80.48 -80.53
N THR A 1070 -106.13 -79.54 -80.04
CA THR A 1070 -105.87 -78.11 -80.11
C THR A 1070 -105.69 -77.61 -78.68
N GLY A 1071 -104.51 -77.09 -78.34
CA GLY A 1071 -104.27 -76.53 -77.00
C GLY A 1071 -104.93 -75.17 -76.79
N THR A 1072 -104.61 -74.58 -75.65
CA THR A 1072 -105.30 -73.44 -75.07
C THR A 1072 -104.36 -72.25 -74.90
N VAL A 1073 -104.37 -71.57 -73.74
CA VAL A 1073 -103.39 -70.54 -73.39
C VAL A 1073 -102.67 -71.02 -72.14
N GLY A 1074 -101.51 -71.64 -72.34
CA GLY A 1074 -100.74 -72.28 -71.30
C GLY A 1074 -99.67 -73.20 -71.90
N ILE A 1075 -99.41 -74.30 -71.20
CA ILE A 1075 -98.54 -75.39 -71.66
C ILE A 1075 -99.43 -76.64 -71.73
N ASP A 1076 -99.88 -76.98 -72.93
CA ASP A 1076 -100.75 -78.13 -73.14
C ASP A 1076 -99.91 -79.42 -73.35
N THR A 1077 -100.29 -80.49 -72.65
CA THR A 1077 -99.60 -81.78 -72.67
C THR A 1077 -100.53 -82.88 -73.16
N VAL A 1078 -100.13 -83.60 -74.21
CA VAL A 1078 -100.82 -84.81 -74.69
C VAL A 1078 -100.04 -86.06 -74.25
N GLU A 1079 -100.71 -86.93 -73.50
CA GLU A 1079 -100.16 -88.20 -73.01
C GLU A 1079 -100.52 -89.37 -73.93
N TYR A 1080 -99.48 -90.10 -74.38
CA TYR A 1080 -99.55 -91.35 -75.12
C TYR A 1080 -99.16 -92.51 -74.22
N ALA A 1081 -100.05 -93.49 -74.05
CA ALA A 1081 -99.83 -94.61 -73.13
C ALA A 1081 -98.77 -95.64 -73.61
N GLY A 1082 -98.35 -95.58 -74.87
CA GLY A 1082 -97.31 -96.45 -75.43
C GLY A 1082 -95.89 -95.92 -75.24
N LEU A 1083 -94.92 -96.77 -75.57
CA LEU A 1083 -93.51 -96.37 -75.72
C LEU A 1083 -93.36 -95.50 -76.98
N SER A 1084 -92.55 -94.45 -76.91
CA SER A 1084 -92.28 -93.51 -78.00
C SER A 1084 -91.87 -94.20 -79.31
N SER A 1085 -91.16 -95.32 -79.25
CA SER A 1085 -90.74 -96.12 -80.40
C SER A 1085 -91.88 -96.76 -81.22
N ARG A 1086 -93.13 -96.71 -80.73
CA ARG A 1086 -94.33 -97.10 -81.51
C ARG A 1086 -94.85 -96.00 -82.42
N TYR A 1087 -94.49 -94.75 -82.16
CA TYR A 1087 -95.07 -93.58 -82.81
C TYR A 1087 -94.03 -92.90 -83.71
N GLN A 1088 -94.47 -92.38 -84.85
CA GLN A 1088 -93.68 -91.54 -85.75
C GLN A 1088 -94.26 -90.13 -85.74
N LEU A 1089 -93.45 -89.17 -85.28
CA LEU A 1089 -93.75 -87.75 -85.32
C LEU A 1089 -93.38 -87.19 -86.70
N GLN A 1090 -94.29 -86.42 -87.29
CA GLN A 1090 -94.04 -85.68 -88.53
C GLN A 1090 -94.52 -84.23 -88.37
N HIS A 1091 -93.60 -83.29 -88.41
CA HIS A 1091 -93.92 -81.86 -88.41
C HIS A 1091 -94.45 -81.40 -89.78
N ASN A 1092 -95.48 -80.54 -89.78
CA ASN A 1092 -96.00 -79.87 -90.97
C ASN A 1092 -95.65 -78.37 -90.94
N ALA A 1093 -94.54 -78.03 -91.58
CA ALA A 1093 -94.05 -76.65 -91.70
C ALA A 1093 -95.01 -75.66 -92.41
N THR A 1094 -96.11 -76.12 -93.03
CA THR A 1094 -97.12 -75.23 -93.63
C THR A 1094 -98.16 -74.75 -92.62
N THR A 1095 -98.38 -75.51 -91.54
CA THR A 1095 -99.39 -75.23 -90.52
C THR A 1095 -98.81 -75.05 -89.12
N ASN A 1096 -97.48 -75.19 -88.97
CA ASN A 1096 -96.76 -75.17 -87.68
C ASN A 1096 -97.41 -76.08 -86.63
N GLY A 1097 -97.70 -77.32 -87.05
CA GLY A 1097 -98.40 -78.33 -86.27
C GLY A 1097 -97.88 -79.73 -86.59
N TRP A 1098 -98.20 -80.68 -85.73
CA TRP A 1098 -97.61 -82.01 -85.73
C TRP A 1098 -98.62 -83.09 -86.10
N VAL A 1099 -98.13 -84.14 -86.74
CA VAL A 1099 -98.87 -85.39 -86.93
C VAL A 1099 -98.15 -86.48 -86.15
N VAL A 1100 -98.86 -87.19 -85.28
CA VAL A 1100 -98.34 -88.35 -84.55
C VAL A 1100 -99.04 -89.58 -85.10
N THR A 1101 -98.26 -90.54 -85.63
CA THR A 1101 -98.80 -91.74 -86.28
C THR A 1101 -98.31 -93.01 -85.60
N GLY A 1102 -99.17 -94.02 -85.43
CA GLY A 1102 -98.76 -95.31 -84.84
C GLY A 1102 -99.95 -96.11 -84.29
N GLU A 1103 -100.70 -95.50 -83.38
CA GLU A 1103 -101.98 -96.02 -82.87
C GLU A 1103 -103.11 -95.06 -83.28
N GLY A 1104 -103.11 -94.67 -84.56
CA GLY A 1104 -103.88 -93.54 -85.09
C GLY A 1104 -103.04 -92.69 -86.05
N ASN A 1105 -103.65 -91.61 -86.55
CA ASN A 1105 -103.03 -90.51 -87.28
C ASN A 1105 -103.51 -89.18 -86.66
N ASP A 1106 -102.96 -88.85 -85.50
CA ASP A 1106 -103.38 -87.69 -84.70
C ASP A 1106 -102.86 -86.39 -85.28
N ARG A 1107 -103.59 -85.29 -85.08
CA ARG A 1107 -103.14 -83.94 -85.43
C ARG A 1107 -103.09 -83.05 -84.19
N LEU A 1108 -101.94 -82.43 -83.97
CA LEU A 1108 -101.66 -81.58 -82.83
C LEU A 1108 -101.39 -80.17 -83.33
N GLN A 1109 -102.10 -79.19 -82.76
CA GLN A 1109 -101.97 -77.77 -83.10
C GLN A 1109 -101.94 -76.96 -81.81
N SER A 1110 -100.90 -76.13 -81.62
CA SER A 1110 -100.61 -75.47 -80.33
C SER A 1110 -100.59 -76.49 -79.19
N ILE A 1111 -99.66 -77.44 -79.25
CA ILE A 1111 -99.38 -78.40 -78.18
C ILE A 1111 -97.87 -78.37 -77.95
N GLU A 1112 -97.48 -78.02 -76.74
CA GLU A 1112 -96.09 -77.71 -76.40
C GLU A 1112 -95.36 -78.97 -75.92
N ARG A 1113 -96.08 -79.89 -75.25
CA ARG A 1113 -95.50 -81.06 -74.57
C ARG A 1113 -96.17 -82.37 -75.04
N LEU A 1114 -95.35 -83.39 -75.26
CA LEU A 1114 -95.76 -84.79 -75.43
C LEU A 1114 -95.19 -85.64 -74.29
N GLN A 1115 -95.98 -86.58 -73.79
CA GLN A 1115 -95.53 -87.56 -72.81
C GLN A 1115 -95.82 -88.98 -73.29
N PHE A 1116 -94.77 -89.77 -73.51
CA PHE A 1116 -94.84 -91.21 -73.76
C PHE A 1116 -94.50 -91.98 -72.49
N ALA A 1117 -94.77 -93.29 -72.47
CA ALA A 1117 -94.49 -94.14 -71.30
C ALA A 1117 -92.99 -94.30 -70.96
N ASP A 1118 -92.09 -93.95 -71.88
CA ASP A 1118 -90.62 -94.01 -71.74
C ASP A 1118 -89.94 -92.64 -71.67
N LYS A 1119 -90.52 -91.57 -72.24
CA LYS A 1119 -89.89 -90.25 -72.34
C LYS A 1119 -90.88 -89.13 -72.68
N LYS A 1120 -90.49 -87.87 -72.49
CA LYS A 1120 -91.27 -86.70 -72.91
C LYS A 1120 -90.57 -85.97 -74.06
N ILE A 1121 -91.34 -85.26 -74.90
CA ILE A 1121 -90.83 -84.47 -76.02
C ILE A 1121 -91.45 -83.07 -76.00
N ALA A 1122 -90.62 -82.03 -76.08
CA ALA A 1122 -91.04 -80.65 -76.24
C ALA A 1122 -91.06 -80.24 -77.72
N LEU A 1123 -92.06 -79.45 -78.12
CA LEU A 1123 -92.37 -79.12 -79.52
C LEU A 1123 -92.36 -77.60 -79.82
N ASP A 1124 -92.44 -76.78 -78.78
CA ASP A 1124 -92.40 -75.31 -78.73
C ASP A 1124 -90.97 -74.78 -78.93
N LEU A 1125 -90.46 -74.98 -80.14
CA LEU A 1125 -89.04 -74.80 -80.47
C LEU A 1125 -88.76 -73.54 -81.31
N ALA A 1126 -89.67 -72.56 -81.39
CA ALA A 1126 -89.30 -71.26 -81.95
C ALA A 1126 -88.36 -70.50 -80.99
N PRO A 1127 -87.54 -69.54 -81.45
CA PRO A 1127 -86.58 -68.82 -80.59
C PRO A 1127 -87.20 -68.08 -79.40
N SER A 1128 -88.49 -67.75 -79.48
CA SER A 1128 -89.31 -67.15 -78.43
C SER A 1128 -89.73 -68.12 -77.33
N ASP A 1129 -89.90 -69.39 -77.67
CA ASP A 1129 -90.73 -70.36 -76.95
C ASP A 1129 -89.93 -71.13 -75.89
N HIS A 1130 -90.56 -71.70 -74.86
CA HIS A 1130 -89.84 -72.16 -73.66
C HIS A 1130 -88.77 -73.22 -73.95
N ALA A 1131 -89.04 -74.20 -74.83
CA ALA A 1131 -88.03 -75.18 -75.24
C ALA A 1131 -86.96 -74.59 -76.17
N GLY A 1132 -87.31 -73.63 -77.03
CA GLY A 1132 -86.35 -72.85 -77.81
C GLY A 1132 -85.39 -72.05 -76.92
N GLN A 1133 -85.92 -71.34 -75.92
CA GLN A 1133 -85.16 -70.60 -74.92
C GLN A 1133 -84.24 -71.53 -74.11
N ALA A 1134 -84.72 -72.70 -73.70
CA ALA A 1134 -83.93 -73.70 -72.97
C ALA A 1134 -82.77 -74.28 -73.80
N LEU A 1135 -82.94 -74.45 -75.11
CA LEU A 1135 -81.85 -74.81 -76.03
C LEU A 1135 -80.82 -73.69 -76.16
N LEU A 1136 -81.28 -72.47 -76.43
CA LEU A 1136 -80.40 -71.30 -76.63
C LEU A 1136 -79.59 -71.00 -75.37
N PHE A 1137 -80.19 -71.12 -74.18
CA PHE A 1137 -79.51 -71.04 -72.89
C PHE A 1137 -78.33 -72.02 -72.80
N TRP A 1138 -78.58 -73.30 -73.06
CA TRP A 1138 -77.53 -74.32 -72.98
C TRP A 1138 -76.46 -74.19 -74.08
N GLY A 1139 -76.83 -73.67 -75.26
CA GLY A 1139 -75.90 -73.32 -76.33
C GLY A 1139 -74.80 -72.34 -75.91
N VAL A 1140 -75.06 -71.48 -74.91
CA VAL A 1140 -74.05 -70.55 -74.37
C VAL A 1140 -73.22 -71.15 -73.23
N LEU A 1141 -73.79 -71.99 -72.36
CA LEU A 1141 -73.06 -72.52 -71.18
C LEU A 1141 -72.35 -73.86 -71.41
N ASN A 1142 -73.02 -74.81 -72.04
CA ASN A 1142 -72.49 -76.14 -72.35
C ASN A 1142 -73.37 -76.78 -73.43
N TYR A 1143 -72.92 -76.72 -74.69
CA TYR A 1143 -73.65 -77.30 -75.83
C TYR A 1143 -74.11 -78.73 -75.60
N ASN A 1144 -73.31 -79.57 -74.95
CA ASN A 1144 -73.64 -80.98 -74.73
C ASN A 1144 -74.91 -81.19 -73.88
N SER A 1145 -75.28 -80.22 -73.03
CA SER A 1145 -76.50 -80.29 -72.21
C SER A 1145 -77.79 -80.36 -73.03
N ILE A 1146 -77.82 -79.89 -74.29
CA ILE A 1146 -79.03 -79.99 -75.14
C ILE A 1146 -79.39 -81.44 -75.50
N ASN A 1147 -78.40 -82.34 -75.45
CA ASN A 1147 -78.58 -83.78 -75.71
C ASN A 1147 -78.76 -84.58 -74.41
N SER A 1148 -79.04 -83.91 -73.29
CA SER A 1148 -79.16 -84.48 -71.95
C SER A 1148 -80.57 -84.18 -71.42
N PRO A 1149 -81.54 -85.10 -71.54
CA PRO A 1149 -82.94 -84.86 -71.18
C PRO A 1149 -83.16 -84.33 -69.76
N LEU A 1150 -82.28 -84.70 -68.82
CA LEU A 1150 -82.28 -84.18 -67.44
C LEU A 1150 -81.86 -82.71 -67.37
N GLN A 1151 -80.76 -82.33 -68.04
CA GLN A 1151 -80.20 -80.98 -67.96
C GLN A 1151 -81.04 -80.01 -68.80
N PHE A 1152 -81.47 -80.42 -69.98
CA PHE A 1152 -82.44 -79.70 -70.80
C PHE A 1152 -83.77 -79.52 -70.04
N GLY A 1153 -84.38 -80.61 -69.54
CA GLY A 1153 -85.63 -80.56 -68.78
C GLY A 1153 -85.57 -79.68 -67.53
N SER A 1154 -84.46 -79.70 -66.80
CA SER A 1154 -84.27 -78.85 -65.60
C SER A 1154 -84.28 -77.34 -65.89
N VAL A 1155 -83.99 -76.95 -67.15
CA VAL A 1155 -84.05 -75.55 -67.62
C VAL A 1155 -85.37 -75.27 -68.33
N LEU A 1156 -85.94 -76.23 -69.05
CA LEU A 1156 -87.29 -76.13 -69.61
C LEU A 1156 -88.32 -75.81 -68.51
N GLN A 1157 -88.23 -76.47 -67.35
CA GLN A 1157 -89.09 -76.20 -66.19
C GLN A 1157 -88.97 -74.76 -65.63
N GLN A 1158 -87.85 -74.05 -65.88
CA GLN A 1158 -87.68 -72.65 -65.47
C GLN A 1158 -88.41 -71.71 -66.43
N PHE A 1159 -88.31 -71.93 -67.73
CA PHE A 1159 -89.08 -71.20 -68.74
C PHE A 1159 -90.58 -71.52 -68.65
N ASP A 1160 -90.96 -72.78 -68.39
CA ASP A 1160 -92.35 -73.19 -68.11
C ASP A 1160 -92.94 -72.55 -66.85
N ALA A 1161 -92.09 -72.15 -65.89
CA ALA A 1161 -92.48 -71.33 -64.73
C ALA A 1161 -92.48 -69.80 -65.04
N GLY A 1162 -92.32 -69.41 -66.31
CA GLY A 1162 -92.37 -68.02 -66.77
C GLY A 1162 -91.08 -67.21 -66.57
N GLN A 1163 -89.94 -67.84 -66.23
CA GLN A 1163 -88.68 -67.10 -66.06
C GLN A 1163 -88.15 -66.57 -67.40
N THR A 1164 -87.65 -65.34 -67.40
CA THR A 1164 -86.97 -64.78 -68.57
C THR A 1164 -85.58 -65.38 -68.75
N MET A 1165 -85.02 -65.28 -69.96
CA MET A 1165 -83.68 -65.76 -70.24
C MET A 1165 -82.60 -65.08 -69.40
N GLN A 1166 -82.78 -63.80 -69.04
CA GLN A 1166 -81.88 -63.11 -68.10
C GLN A 1166 -81.94 -63.76 -66.72
N GLU A 1167 -83.13 -64.03 -66.18
CA GLU A 1167 -83.30 -64.63 -64.85
C GLU A 1167 -82.76 -66.07 -64.80
N ALA A 1168 -82.91 -66.85 -65.86
CA ALA A 1168 -82.30 -68.18 -65.96
C ALA A 1168 -80.75 -68.13 -65.91
N PHE A 1169 -80.13 -67.17 -66.62
CA PHE A 1169 -78.68 -66.96 -66.54
C PHE A 1169 -78.23 -66.41 -65.19
N GLU A 1170 -78.98 -65.48 -64.60
CA GLU A 1170 -78.75 -64.94 -63.26
C GLU A 1170 -78.82 -66.08 -62.22
N LEU A 1171 -79.79 -66.98 -62.31
CA LEU A 1171 -79.92 -68.15 -61.44
C LEU A 1171 -78.76 -69.15 -61.63
N ALA A 1172 -78.24 -69.30 -62.85
CA ALA A 1172 -77.09 -70.16 -63.14
C ALA A 1172 -75.75 -69.57 -62.68
N ILE A 1173 -75.61 -68.24 -62.66
CA ILE A 1173 -74.49 -67.54 -62.03
C ILE A 1173 -74.56 -67.71 -60.52
N ASN A 1174 -75.71 -67.39 -59.91
CA ASN A 1174 -75.91 -67.44 -58.46
C ASN A 1174 -75.86 -68.86 -57.86
N LYS A 1175 -76.08 -69.91 -58.67
CA LYS A 1175 -75.83 -71.32 -58.29
C LYS A 1175 -74.39 -71.80 -58.52
N GLY A 1176 -73.49 -70.93 -58.99
CA GLY A 1176 -72.10 -71.27 -59.30
C GLY A 1176 -71.89 -72.12 -60.57
N THR A 1177 -72.96 -72.48 -61.29
CA THR A 1177 -72.90 -73.29 -62.52
C THR A 1177 -72.04 -72.62 -63.59
N VAL A 1178 -72.19 -71.29 -63.74
CA VAL A 1178 -71.41 -70.51 -64.72
C VAL A 1178 -69.94 -70.41 -64.32
N GLU A 1179 -69.64 -70.18 -63.04
CA GLU A 1179 -68.26 -70.17 -62.54
C GLU A 1179 -67.57 -71.53 -62.71
N LEU A 1180 -68.27 -72.63 -62.41
CA LEU A 1180 -67.78 -74.00 -62.60
C LEU A 1180 -67.44 -74.32 -64.06
N LEU A 1181 -68.21 -73.79 -65.02
CA LEU A 1181 -68.00 -73.99 -66.46
C LEU A 1181 -66.96 -73.04 -67.05
N ALA A 1182 -66.86 -71.81 -66.55
CA ALA A 1182 -65.89 -70.80 -66.99
C ALA A 1182 -64.52 -70.94 -66.33
N GLY A 1183 -64.44 -71.61 -65.16
CA GLY A 1183 -63.25 -71.72 -64.31
C GLY A 1183 -63.01 -70.52 -63.38
N SER A 1184 -63.80 -69.45 -63.51
CA SER A 1184 -63.92 -68.35 -62.55
C SER A 1184 -65.16 -67.51 -62.88
N ASN A 1185 -65.66 -66.75 -61.91
CA ASN A 1185 -66.71 -65.73 -62.12
C ASN A 1185 -66.24 -64.44 -62.85
N SER A 1186 -65.06 -64.41 -63.48
CA SER A 1186 -64.53 -63.20 -64.12
C SER A 1186 -65.18 -62.91 -65.49
N ASN A 1187 -65.34 -61.62 -65.83
CA ASN A 1187 -65.89 -61.19 -67.12
C ASN A 1187 -65.11 -61.76 -68.32
N GLU A 1188 -63.78 -61.90 -68.22
CA GLU A 1188 -62.97 -62.54 -69.26
C GLU A 1188 -63.25 -64.04 -69.39
N ALA A 1189 -63.28 -64.78 -68.29
CA ALA A 1189 -63.59 -66.21 -68.33
C ALA A 1189 -64.99 -66.46 -68.89
N LEU A 1190 -65.95 -65.59 -68.55
CA LEU A 1190 -67.32 -65.67 -69.07
C LEU A 1190 -67.41 -65.36 -70.56
N ALA A 1191 -66.78 -64.28 -71.02
CA ALA A 1191 -66.69 -63.92 -72.43
C ALA A 1191 -66.04 -65.06 -73.25
N ARG A 1192 -65.01 -65.71 -72.71
CA ARG A 1192 -64.36 -66.88 -73.31
C ARG A 1192 -65.28 -68.09 -73.37
N LEU A 1193 -65.98 -68.44 -72.28
CA LEU A 1193 -66.93 -69.55 -72.25
C LEU A 1193 -68.04 -69.37 -73.30
N ALA A 1194 -68.71 -68.22 -73.26
CA ALA A 1194 -69.83 -67.90 -74.13
C ALA A 1194 -69.42 -67.92 -75.62
N PHE A 1195 -68.30 -67.27 -75.97
CA PHE A 1195 -67.78 -67.28 -77.34
C PHE A 1195 -67.34 -68.67 -77.78
N ARG A 1196 -66.62 -69.42 -76.93
CA ARG A 1196 -66.16 -70.79 -77.23
C ARG A 1196 -67.33 -71.69 -77.60
N ASN A 1197 -68.38 -71.68 -76.78
CA ASN A 1197 -69.55 -72.51 -77.02
C ASN A 1197 -70.28 -72.08 -78.29
N VAL A 1198 -70.76 -70.83 -78.37
CA VAL A 1198 -71.55 -70.31 -79.50
C VAL A 1198 -70.83 -70.42 -80.87
N THR A 1199 -69.50 -70.50 -80.91
CA THR A 1199 -68.71 -70.66 -82.15
C THR A 1199 -68.26 -72.10 -82.44
N GLY A 1200 -68.71 -73.09 -81.67
CA GLY A 1200 -68.39 -74.50 -81.90
C GLY A 1200 -66.96 -74.89 -81.49
N GLY A 1201 -66.48 -74.37 -80.36
CA GLY A 1201 -65.20 -74.74 -79.73
C GLY A 1201 -64.01 -73.84 -80.07
N ARG A 1202 -64.21 -72.63 -80.59
CA ARG A 1202 -63.10 -71.73 -80.99
C ARG A 1202 -62.74 -70.75 -79.86
N GLU A 1203 -61.45 -70.61 -79.56
CA GLU A 1203 -60.99 -69.57 -78.63
C GLU A 1203 -61.08 -68.17 -79.26
N PRO A 1204 -61.58 -67.16 -78.53
CA PRO A 1204 -61.46 -65.77 -78.93
C PRO A 1204 -60.03 -65.26 -78.72
N GLY A 1205 -59.49 -64.57 -79.72
CA GLY A 1205 -58.23 -63.81 -79.60
C GLY A 1205 -58.39 -62.62 -78.65
N SER A 1206 -57.28 -62.14 -78.07
CA SER A 1206 -57.29 -61.11 -77.02
C SER A 1206 -58.09 -59.85 -77.35
N ALA A 1207 -57.99 -59.34 -78.58
CA ALA A 1207 -58.76 -58.17 -79.03
C ALA A 1207 -60.29 -58.42 -79.08
N MET A 1208 -60.73 -59.65 -79.34
CA MET A 1208 -62.15 -60.01 -79.27
C MET A 1208 -62.61 -60.15 -77.82
N VAL A 1209 -61.75 -60.71 -76.95
CA VAL A 1209 -62.03 -60.81 -75.51
C VAL A 1209 -62.20 -59.43 -74.89
N ASP A 1210 -61.31 -58.48 -75.18
CA ASP A 1210 -61.43 -57.11 -74.64
C ASP A 1210 -62.74 -56.43 -75.07
N VAL A 1211 -63.14 -56.60 -76.33
CA VAL A 1211 -64.45 -56.12 -76.83
C VAL A 1211 -65.62 -56.79 -76.12
N LEU A 1212 -65.59 -58.11 -75.93
CA LEU A 1212 -66.66 -58.82 -75.22
C LEU A 1212 -66.75 -58.43 -73.74
N VAL A 1213 -65.60 -58.26 -73.07
CA VAL A 1213 -65.52 -57.79 -71.68
C VAL A 1213 -65.97 -56.33 -71.54
N SER A 1214 -65.74 -55.49 -72.56
CA SER A 1214 -66.17 -54.08 -72.55
C SER A 1214 -67.68 -53.87 -72.43
N PHE A 1215 -68.49 -54.88 -72.78
CA PHE A 1215 -69.94 -54.84 -72.58
C PHE A 1215 -70.39 -55.16 -71.14
N MET A 1216 -69.49 -55.66 -70.29
CA MET A 1216 -69.75 -56.02 -68.89
C MET A 1216 -68.97 -55.18 -67.87
N ASP A 1217 -67.88 -54.52 -68.27
CA ASP A 1217 -67.09 -53.63 -67.39
C ASP A 1217 -67.48 -52.14 -67.50
N GLY A 1218 -68.42 -51.80 -68.38
CA GLY A 1218 -68.90 -50.42 -68.58
C GLY A 1218 -68.24 -49.65 -69.71
N ARG A 1219 -67.21 -50.17 -70.38
CA ARG A 1219 -66.50 -49.44 -71.46
C ARG A 1219 -67.30 -49.30 -72.77
N ALA A 1220 -68.19 -50.23 -73.06
CA ALA A 1220 -69.07 -50.23 -74.25
C ALA A 1220 -70.56 -50.42 -73.90
N ALA A 1221 -70.86 -51.18 -72.84
CA ALA A 1221 -72.18 -51.25 -72.21
C ALA A 1221 -72.04 -51.60 -70.73
N HIS A 1222 -73.11 -51.41 -69.96
CA HIS A 1222 -73.23 -51.80 -68.56
C HIS A 1222 -74.16 -53.02 -68.41
N TYR A 1223 -73.92 -54.10 -69.16
CA TYR A 1223 -74.67 -55.34 -68.96
C TYR A 1223 -74.17 -56.08 -67.72
N SER A 1224 -75.08 -56.63 -66.92
CA SER A 1224 -74.70 -57.69 -65.98
C SER A 1224 -74.19 -58.91 -66.75
N GLN A 1225 -73.49 -59.81 -66.06
CA GLN A 1225 -73.06 -61.09 -66.65
C GLN A 1225 -74.25 -61.89 -67.21
N ALA A 1226 -75.39 -61.91 -66.51
CA ALA A 1226 -76.61 -62.54 -67.00
C ALA A 1226 -77.22 -61.84 -68.23
N GLN A 1227 -77.17 -60.50 -68.28
CA GLN A 1227 -77.63 -59.73 -69.43
C GLN A 1227 -76.75 -59.96 -70.66
N PHE A 1228 -75.43 -59.98 -70.50
CA PHE A 1228 -74.49 -60.32 -71.56
C PHE A 1228 -74.76 -61.73 -72.11
N LEU A 1229 -74.92 -62.73 -71.23
CA LEU A 1229 -75.28 -64.10 -71.61
C LEU A 1229 -76.62 -64.18 -72.34
N ALA A 1230 -77.65 -63.48 -71.86
CA ALA A 1230 -78.98 -63.44 -72.49
C ALA A 1230 -78.94 -62.81 -73.89
N VAL A 1231 -78.16 -61.73 -74.08
CA VAL A 1231 -77.93 -61.14 -75.41
C VAL A 1231 -77.17 -62.10 -76.32
N VAL A 1232 -76.12 -62.77 -75.82
CA VAL A 1232 -75.33 -63.75 -76.59
C VAL A 1232 -76.15 -64.98 -76.99
N ALA A 1233 -77.08 -65.43 -76.14
CA ALA A 1233 -77.95 -66.56 -76.41
C ALA A 1233 -78.91 -66.32 -77.58
N GLN A 1234 -79.34 -65.07 -77.80
CA GLN A 1234 -80.25 -64.67 -78.87
C GLN A 1234 -79.56 -64.32 -80.20
N LEU A 1235 -78.23 -64.49 -80.29
CA LEU A 1235 -77.50 -64.26 -81.56
C LEU A 1235 -77.78 -65.37 -82.58
N ASP A 1236 -77.91 -65.01 -83.86
CA ASP A 1236 -78.06 -65.94 -84.99
C ASP A 1236 -77.00 -67.07 -84.98
N SER A 1237 -75.78 -66.76 -84.53
CA SER A 1237 -74.71 -67.75 -84.36
C SER A 1237 -75.05 -68.85 -83.36
N ASN A 1238 -75.77 -68.54 -82.28
CA ASN A 1238 -76.22 -69.52 -81.30
C ASN A 1238 -77.43 -70.31 -81.80
N LEU A 1239 -78.41 -69.64 -82.46
CA LEU A 1239 -79.55 -70.30 -83.12
C LEU A 1239 -79.07 -71.33 -84.15
N LEU A 1240 -78.05 -70.99 -84.94
CA LEU A 1240 -77.37 -71.90 -85.86
C LEU A 1240 -76.57 -72.99 -85.14
N HIS A 1241 -75.87 -72.65 -84.05
CA HIS A 1241 -75.06 -73.63 -83.31
C HIS A 1241 -75.90 -74.73 -82.68
N VAL A 1242 -76.98 -74.38 -81.96
CA VAL A 1242 -77.91 -75.36 -81.36
C VAL A 1242 -78.77 -76.09 -82.39
N GLY A 1243 -78.69 -75.72 -83.68
CA GLY A 1243 -79.42 -76.37 -84.75
C GLY A 1243 -80.94 -76.21 -84.65
N LEU A 1244 -81.41 -75.09 -84.09
CA LEU A 1244 -82.80 -74.91 -83.64
C LEU A 1244 -83.83 -75.23 -84.73
N THR A 1245 -83.60 -74.75 -85.96
CA THR A 1245 -84.46 -74.99 -87.14
C THR A 1245 -84.54 -76.46 -87.56
N GLY A 1246 -83.54 -77.27 -87.22
CA GLY A 1246 -83.55 -78.72 -87.39
C GLY A 1246 -84.35 -79.43 -86.31
N LEU A 1247 -84.15 -79.04 -85.04
CA LEU A 1247 -84.87 -79.61 -83.89
C LEU A 1247 -86.37 -79.32 -83.95
N GLN A 1248 -86.79 -78.18 -84.52
CA GLN A 1248 -88.19 -77.88 -84.87
C GLN A 1248 -88.86 -78.94 -85.77
N GLN A 1249 -88.12 -79.82 -86.44
CA GLN A 1249 -88.69 -80.90 -87.26
C GLN A 1249 -88.81 -82.24 -86.51
N THR A 1250 -88.21 -82.38 -85.32
CA THR A 1250 -88.15 -83.64 -84.55
C THR A 1250 -88.65 -83.56 -83.11
N GLY A 1251 -88.71 -82.36 -82.52
CA GLY A 1251 -88.88 -82.17 -81.08
C GLY A 1251 -87.58 -82.38 -80.31
N VAL A 1252 -87.58 -82.09 -78.99
CA VAL A 1252 -86.45 -82.34 -78.08
C VAL A 1252 -86.90 -83.14 -76.86
N GLU A 1253 -86.11 -84.14 -76.48
CA GLU A 1253 -86.42 -85.06 -75.39
C GLU A 1253 -86.10 -84.47 -74.00
N TYR A 1254 -87.01 -84.64 -73.04
CA TYR A 1254 -86.84 -84.19 -71.66
C TYR A 1254 -87.44 -85.18 -70.63
N LEU A 1255 -87.15 -84.96 -69.35
CA LEU A 1255 -87.64 -85.73 -68.19
C LEU A 1255 -88.62 -84.93 -67.33
#